data_AF-A0A3P7AYD5-F1
#
_entry.id   AF-A0A3P7AYD5-F1
#
_cell.length_a   1.000
_cell.length_b   1.000
_cell.length_c   1.000
_cell.angle_alpha   90.00
_cell.angle_beta   90.00
_cell.angle_gamma   90.00
#
_symmetry.space_group_name_H-M   'P 1'
#
loop_
_entity.id
_entity.type
_entity.pdbx_description
1 polymer ?
#
loop_
_entity_poly.entity_id
_entity_poly.type
_entity_poly.pdbx_seq_one_letter_code
_entity_poly.pdbx_strand_id
1 'polypeptide(L)'
;MVRPRSLRLQDLQPEQVTADLPDDLYRQIPLSGYLSAKFCRSLFPRETLPNGVVPENISCIELPSLEDAVLFREAADTLIQSAFEGALQPLPRPPRDKLSPKGIWSPRLLPQEHLGRRPVLYQVVALISNALVLEAKDFFVFLPDHRELHCILLDKFALNLESGSYGFDRGVVSIRDLVWVYELIPVAAVLNDPQAELKRARIPRMTALDPQVGFFFRVRTYAFVTPAVISEPRYAIVMSVITHRNAVSNVRMALEGTTESVVVPTSLIHFDADLIREGDVLKAITRRKISCAVRFSEPPISDEARDVLCQYARLFFPANPSDALLPMEVHQLPQEEKSWINDRLANFDNYYRDKANAIVTMFRVFNVAASTLAAYVHLDDDHNLHRLEATIPDLADHPLQLTFSLYNMTSDGGWRPHRWIGVWVPDAQSFFRFQVDSVIPGPNIHQLQISSRALPYSDGAIRRVVRTVGRVDDENNSATLDVYLQLFRVTTCALPAYEAVSEAGLLRTVPEDSLGRQILDKVYGAAPLTVAPEPDKDSSASDFADGYSITYHGHELVLTEEQRQALTLGLSNFSIVGIQGAFGTGKTIIGACVASLLVHRGHRVIVTASTNAAVAHITETILGLSFAAGVKMCRFVAETILFDDSVPRTPADMNEVLKTFADRFRDVLPKNISKQCQRFREGRNLIDDHHRNRASGGRILSAFEREELLLAERDVSDLIEQMASVMFKWYRPNIIVITTSSFLNATSKNGIFRGYLDEFDVLLCDEASQLPEPVFAAMLTRLPHARQIHIGDVHQLEPHVRCSRTSTAALLGARSVIDVLSQARAVPMVSLNTTFRAHPNLNELSNQIVYGGTVLSGTTSDAHRLLLDVVSFPNDSLPFIFIDVEGASQRSVTRSHFNEFEAKVCMSIVERLTQRGIAPATIGIITFYREQRRRLAEFARNMEIDLSTVDCIQEREKDVIILLITRTHFSPEAGEFLSDPRRVNVALTRCRHGLFILGHRETLEGTPVWDQILWWAQQQNAIVHDSEMETFLPVL
;
A
#
# COMPACT_ATOMS: atom_id res chain seq x y z
N MET A 1 11.33 -7.18 40.69
CA MET A 1 10.54 -7.42 39.45
C MET A 1 11.35 -8.16 38.38
N VAL A 2 12.68 -8.00 38.33
CA VAL A 2 13.56 -8.67 37.36
C VAL A 2 14.63 -9.54 38.01
N ARG A 3 15.22 -10.46 37.23
CA ARG A 3 16.37 -11.28 37.64
C ARG A 3 17.66 -10.59 37.13
N PRO A 4 18.53 -10.11 38.05
CA PRO A 4 19.84 -9.59 37.67
C PRO A 4 20.63 -10.61 36.87
N ARG A 5 21.32 -10.14 35.82
CA ARG A 5 22.21 -10.96 35.01
C ARG A 5 23.60 -10.34 34.96
N SER A 6 24.63 -11.18 34.93
CA SER A 6 25.97 -10.71 34.62
C SER A 6 26.01 -10.12 33.21
N LEU A 7 26.83 -9.09 33.03
CA LEU A 7 27.14 -8.54 31.72
C LEU A 7 27.74 -9.65 30.84
N ARG A 8 27.27 -9.74 29.60
CA ARG A 8 27.78 -10.71 28.62
C ARG A 8 29.19 -10.36 28.10
N LEU A 9 29.82 -9.28 28.59
CA LEU A 9 30.85 -8.50 27.89
C LEU A 9 32.05 -8.04 28.74
N GLN A 10 32.36 -8.65 29.88
CA GLN A 10 33.58 -8.23 30.59
C GLN A 10 34.85 -8.43 29.72
N ASP A 11 34.83 -9.37 28.76
CA ASP A 11 35.99 -9.76 27.94
C ASP A 11 35.78 -9.71 26.40
N LEU A 12 34.80 -8.95 25.90
CA LEU A 12 34.47 -8.93 24.46
C LEU A 12 35.35 -7.98 23.64
N GLN A 13 35.81 -8.45 22.48
CA GLN A 13 36.57 -7.64 21.53
C GLN A 13 35.64 -6.82 20.62
N PRO A 14 36.07 -5.65 20.10
CA PRO A 14 35.27 -4.79 19.23
C PRO A 14 34.67 -5.51 18.01
N GLU A 15 35.36 -6.52 17.48
CA GLU A 15 34.94 -7.27 16.29
C GLU A 15 33.78 -8.22 16.56
N GLN A 16 33.52 -8.55 17.83
CA GLN A 16 32.44 -9.48 18.24
C GLN A 16 31.12 -8.76 18.53
N VAL A 17 31.11 -7.44 18.44
CA VAL A 17 29.92 -6.62 18.67
C VAL A 17 29.49 -5.98 17.36
N THR A 18 28.18 -5.93 17.13
CA THR A 18 27.58 -5.32 15.94
C THR A 18 26.51 -4.29 16.31
N ALA A 19 26.35 -3.28 15.46
CA ALA A 19 25.22 -2.35 15.50
C ALA A 19 24.00 -2.88 14.73
N ASP A 20 24.10 -4.05 14.10
CA ASP A 20 22.97 -4.67 13.39
C ASP A 20 21.91 -5.17 14.38
N LEU A 21 20.65 -4.93 14.02
CA LEU A 21 19.50 -5.16 14.89
C LEU A 21 18.46 -5.97 14.14
N PRO A 22 18.44 -7.30 14.33
CA PRO A 22 17.49 -8.15 13.65
C PRO A 22 16.05 -7.81 14.07
N ASP A 23 15.18 -7.53 13.10
CA ASP A 23 13.77 -7.18 13.32
C ASP A 23 12.99 -8.28 14.06
N ASP A 24 13.43 -9.53 13.93
CA ASP A 24 12.83 -10.63 14.66
C ASP A 24 13.12 -10.52 16.15
N LEU A 25 14.32 -10.08 16.57
CA LEU A 25 14.72 -9.86 17.96
C LEU A 25 14.21 -8.52 18.53
N TYR A 26 14.21 -7.46 17.72
CA TYR A 26 14.11 -6.07 18.19
C TYR A 26 12.91 -5.29 17.61
N ARG A 27 11.70 -5.83 17.84
CA ARG A 27 10.43 -5.31 17.31
C ARG A 27 10.00 -3.97 17.91
N GLN A 28 9.29 -3.15 17.12
CA GLN A 28 8.65 -1.91 17.58
C GLN A 28 7.41 -2.17 18.43
N ILE A 29 7.16 -1.33 19.45
CA ILE A 29 5.93 -1.38 20.26
C ILE A 29 4.72 -1.13 19.35
N PRO A 30 3.79 -2.10 19.21
CA PRO A 30 2.63 -1.91 18.38
C PRO A 30 1.76 -0.82 19.00
N LEU A 31 1.40 0.16 18.18
CA LEU A 31 0.50 1.25 18.56
C LEU A 31 -0.94 0.75 18.84
N SER A 32 -1.22 -0.55 18.87
CA SER A 32 -2.56 -1.08 19.18
C SER A 32 -2.89 -1.05 20.67
N GLY A 33 -1.92 -0.76 21.56
CA GLY A 33 -2.05 -0.94 23.02
C GLY A 33 -2.16 -2.41 23.47
N TYR A 34 -2.50 -3.30 22.54
CA TYR A 34 -2.51 -4.74 22.70
C TYR A 34 -1.13 -5.31 22.41
N LEU A 35 -0.44 -5.69 23.48
CA LEU A 35 0.81 -6.44 23.42
C LEU A 35 0.46 -7.92 23.37
N SER A 36 0.50 -8.53 22.18
CA SER A 36 0.33 -9.98 22.05
C SER A 36 1.44 -10.71 22.84
N ALA A 37 1.20 -11.96 23.26
CA ALA A 37 2.20 -12.73 23.99
C ALA A 37 3.55 -12.81 23.24
N LYS A 38 3.50 -12.92 21.91
CA LYS A 38 4.68 -12.90 21.02
C LYS A 38 5.42 -11.55 21.08
N PHE A 39 4.70 -10.45 21.23
CA PHE A 39 5.29 -9.11 21.39
C PHE A 39 5.86 -8.88 22.80
N CYS A 40 5.17 -9.30 23.86
CA CYS A 40 5.69 -9.18 25.23
C CYS A 40 7.09 -9.81 25.34
N ARG A 41 7.32 -10.94 24.66
CA ARG A 41 8.64 -11.59 24.59
C ARG A 41 9.74 -10.78 23.89
N SER A 42 9.42 -9.76 23.08
CA SER A 42 10.43 -8.86 22.49
C SER A 42 10.79 -7.65 23.34
N LEU A 43 10.05 -7.36 24.42
CA LEU A 43 10.42 -6.29 25.37
C LEU A 43 11.52 -6.73 26.35
N PHE A 44 11.73 -8.03 26.48
CA PHE A 44 12.73 -8.64 27.36
C PHE A 44 13.81 -9.33 26.51
N PRO A 45 15.03 -9.51 27.05
CA PRO A 45 16.07 -10.29 26.38
C PRO A 45 15.58 -11.73 26.10
N ARG A 46 15.76 -12.22 24.87
CA ARG A 46 15.25 -13.54 24.42
C ARG A 46 16.10 -14.72 24.84
N GLU A 47 17.40 -14.52 24.98
CA GLU A 47 18.35 -15.55 25.37
C GLU A 47 19.13 -15.08 26.59
N THR A 48 19.07 -15.82 27.70
CA THR A 48 20.14 -15.78 28.69
C THR A 48 21.17 -16.79 28.21
N LEU A 49 22.29 -16.33 27.64
CA LEU A 49 23.36 -17.23 27.23
C LEU A 49 23.77 -18.07 28.45
N PRO A 50 23.87 -19.41 28.33
CA PRO A 50 24.51 -20.23 29.34
C PRO A 50 25.93 -19.71 29.59
N ASN A 51 26.37 -19.69 30.85
CA ASN A 51 27.72 -19.25 31.21
C ASN A 51 28.78 -19.94 30.31
N GLY A 52 29.58 -19.16 29.58
CA GLY A 52 30.74 -19.63 28.82
C GLY A 52 30.57 -19.80 27.31
N VAL A 53 29.39 -19.56 26.72
CA VAL A 53 29.22 -19.56 25.25
C VAL A 53 28.97 -18.14 24.75
N VAL A 54 29.90 -17.62 23.95
CA VAL A 54 29.84 -16.28 23.34
C VAL A 54 29.49 -16.44 21.86
N PRO A 55 28.34 -15.93 21.38
CA PRO A 55 28.00 -15.90 19.97
C PRO A 55 29.05 -15.14 19.14
N GLU A 56 29.21 -15.49 17.86
CA GLU A 56 30.15 -14.80 16.96
C GLU A 56 29.84 -13.30 16.82
N ASN A 57 28.56 -12.89 16.90
CA ASN A 57 28.13 -11.50 16.80
C ASN A 57 27.08 -11.16 17.87
N ILE A 58 27.33 -10.13 18.68
CA ILE A 58 26.41 -9.65 19.73
C ILE A 58 25.97 -8.21 19.44
N SER A 59 24.66 -7.94 19.53
CA SER A 59 24.12 -6.59 19.32
C SER A 59 24.42 -5.65 20.50
N CYS A 60 24.87 -4.43 20.20
CA CYS A 60 25.26 -3.43 21.18
C CYS A 60 24.10 -2.79 21.97
N ILE A 61 22.84 -3.16 21.72
CA ILE A 61 21.71 -2.66 22.55
C ILE A 61 21.57 -3.45 23.86
N GLU A 62 22.22 -4.61 24.01
CA GLU A 62 22.03 -5.48 25.18
C GLU A 62 22.90 -5.14 26.41
N LEU A 63 23.61 -4.00 26.39
CA LEU A 63 24.78 -3.76 27.25
C LEU A 63 24.59 -2.97 28.56
N PRO A 64 23.51 -2.20 28.83
CA PRO A 64 23.31 -1.64 30.17
C PRO A 64 22.70 -2.69 31.11
N SER A 65 23.28 -2.87 32.29
CA SER A 65 22.70 -3.68 33.38
C SER A 65 21.69 -2.86 34.20
N LEU A 66 20.88 -3.53 35.02
CA LEU A 66 20.02 -2.81 35.98
C LEU A 66 20.86 -1.95 36.94
N GLU A 67 22.05 -2.42 37.33
CA GLU A 67 22.96 -1.68 38.21
C GLU A 67 23.44 -0.37 37.57
N ASP A 68 23.80 -0.40 36.28
CA ASP A 68 24.19 0.81 35.53
C ASP A 68 23.03 1.83 35.48
N ALA A 69 21.80 1.36 35.25
CA ALA A 69 20.62 2.22 35.24
C ALA A 69 20.32 2.84 36.62
N VAL A 70 20.49 2.07 37.70
CA VAL A 70 20.33 2.56 39.08
C VAL A 70 21.38 3.60 39.42
N LEU A 71 22.66 3.34 39.16
CA LEU A 71 23.74 4.30 39.42
C LEU A 71 23.55 5.60 38.64
N PHE A 72 23.04 5.52 37.41
CA PHE A 72 22.72 6.70 36.61
C PHE A 72 21.59 7.53 37.23
N ARG A 73 20.57 6.87 37.81
CA ARG A 73 19.46 7.55 38.52
C ARG A 73 19.91 8.20 39.82
N GLU A 74 20.72 7.52 40.63
CA GLU A 74 21.29 8.09 41.85
C GLU A 74 22.13 9.34 41.57
N ALA A 75 22.88 9.34 40.47
CA ALA A 75 23.61 10.51 40.00
C ALA A 75 22.68 11.67 39.60
N ALA A 76 21.55 11.37 38.95
CA ALA A 76 20.53 12.35 38.61
C ALA A 76 19.86 12.94 39.85
N ASP A 77 19.53 12.12 40.85
CA ASP A 77 18.95 12.57 42.12
C ASP A 77 19.89 13.49 42.90
N THR A 78 21.18 13.16 42.90
CA THR A 78 22.22 14.01 43.51
C THR A 78 22.23 15.40 42.85
N LEU A 79 22.05 15.48 41.52
CA LEU A 79 21.97 16.74 40.79
C LEU A 79 20.67 17.50 41.08
N ILE A 80 19.53 16.81 41.19
CA ILE A 80 18.24 17.41 41.59
C ILE A 80 18.35 18.04 42.98
N GLN A 81 18.91 17.29 43.93
CA GLN A 81 19.14 17.79 45.29
C GLN A 81 20.09 19.00 45.29
N SER A 82 21.21 18.91 44.57
CA SER A 82 22.15 20.03 44.41
C SER A 82 21.47 21.26 43.79
N ALA A 83 20.50 21.06 42.90
CA ALA A 83 19.71 22.14 42.31
C ALA A 83 18.83 22.83 43.34
N PHE A 84 18.14 22.05 44.18
CA PHE A 84 17.29 22.57 45.25
C PHE A 84 18.10 23.29 46.33
N GLU A 85 19.34 22.85 46.58
CA GLU A 85 20.27 23.49 47.52
C GLU A 85 20.98 24.73 46.94
N GLY A 86 20.79 25.04 45.65
CA GLY A 86 21.46 26.15 44.97
C GLY A 86 22.97 25.93 44.79
N ALA A 87 23.45 24.69 44.91
CA ALA A 87 24.86 24.31 44.86
C ALA A 87 25.40 24.10 43.43
N LEU A 88 24.56 24.28 42.41
CA LEU A 88 24.93 24.10 41.01
C LEU A 88 25.69 25.31 40.46
N GLN A 89 26.77 25.05 39.74
CA GLN A 89 27.48 26.07 38.97
C GLN A 89 27.03 26.08 37.51
N PRO A 90 26.95 27.26 36.88
CA PRO A 90 26.72 27.35 35.44
C PRO A 90 27.90 26.74 34.67
N LEU A 91 27.62 26.07 33.57
CA LEU A 91 28.64 25.42 32.76
C LEU A 91 29.64 26.42 32.20
N PRO A 92 30.95 26.12 32.27
CA PRO A 92 31.93 26.90 31.55
C PRO A 92 31.66 26.84 30.05
N ARG A 93 31.86 27.97 29.36
CA ARG A 93 31.77 27.99 27.90
C ARG A 93 32.88 27.11 27.31
N PRO A 94 32.57 26.25 26.33
CA PRO A 94 33.57 25.41 25.70
C PRO A 94 34.64 26.28 25.03
N PRO A 95 35.93 25.88 25.11
CA PRO A 95 37.01 26.54 24.38
C PRO A 95 36.72 26.52 22.88
N ARG A 96 36.90 27.66 22.18
CA ARG A 96 36.56 27.78 20.75
C ARG A 96 37.37 26.82 19.87
N ASP A 97 38.61 26.54 20.26
CA ASP A 97 39.56 25.63 19.64
C ASP A 97 39.21 24.14 19.87
N LYS A 98 38.34 23.84 20.84
CA LYS A 98 37.88 22.48 21.14
C LYS A 98 36.45 22.21 20.68
N LEU A 99 35.83 23.09 19.89
CA LEU A 99 34.52 22.81 19.31
C LEU A 99 34.62 21.70 18.26
N SER A 100 33.60 20.86 18.18
CA SER A 100 33.55 19.77 17.20
C SER A 100 33.68 20.32 15.78
N PRO A 101 34.69 19.86 15.01
CA PRO A 101 34.86 20.30 13.62
C PRO A 101 33.73 19.80 12.73
N LYS A 102 33.45 20.55 11.65
CA LYS A 102 32.44 20.16 10.65
C LYS A 102 32.89 18.91 9.89
N GLY A 103 31.96 18.01 9.60
CA GLY A 103 32.17 16.77 8.86
C GLY A 103 32.82 15.64 9.68
N ILE A 104 33.16 15.87 10.95
CA ILE A 104 33.82 14.85 11.78
C ILE A 104 32.78 14.15 12.66
N TRP A 105 32.78 12.82 12.56
CA TRP A 105 32.00 11.92 13.41
C TRP A 105 32.91 10.85 13.99
N SER A 106 32.94 10.76 15.33
CA SER A 106 33.78 9.80 16.06
C SER A 106 32.89 8.84 16.85
N PRO A 107 32.41 7.76 16.22
CA PRO A 107 31.51 6.82 16.86
C PRO A 107 32.27 5.69 17.57
N ARG A 108 31.60 5.07 18.55
CA ARG A 108 32.11 3.95 19.33
C ARG A 108 31.02 2.94 19.65
N LEU A 109 31.29 1.69 19.30
CA LEU A 109 30.35 0.60 19.47
C LEU A 109 30.31 0.07 20.91
N LEU A 110 31.48 -0.24 21.48
CA LEU A 110 31.65 -0.74 22.85
C LEU A 110 31.93 0.41 23.82
N PRO A 111 31.07 0.67 24.81
CA PRO A 111 31.33 1.71 25.79
C PRO A 111 32.48 1.34 26.74
N GLN A 112 33.33 2.30 27.08
CA GLN A 112 34.35 2.15 28.13
C GLN A 112 33.83 2.70 29.45
N GLU A 113 34.41 2.29 30.57
CA GLU A 113 34.12 2.94 31.85
C GLU A 113 34.74 4.34 31.88
N HIS A 114 33.96 5.32 32.36
CA HIS A 114 34.40 6.69 32.56
C HIS A 114 34.14 7.08 34.02
N LEU A 115 35.19 7.44 34.76
CA LEU A 115 35.10 7.79 36.19
C LEU A 115 34.44 6.68 37.04
N GLY A 116 34.71 5.41 36.73
CA GLY A 116 34.13 4.26 37.43
C GLY A 116 32.64 4.03 37.15
N ARG A 117 32.08 4.66 36.10
CA ARG A 117 30.69 4.52 35.68
C ARG A 117 30.60 4.04 34.24
N ARG A 118 29.63 3.18 33.96
CA ARG A 118 29.25 2.81 32.58
C ARG A 118 28.14 3.74 32.08
N PRO A 119 28.07 3.97 30.76
CA PRO A 119 27.04 4.81 30.19
C PRO A 119 25.72 4.06 30.06
N VAL A 120 24.64 4.82 29.96
CA VAL A 120 23.32 4.34 29.55
C VAL A 120 23.04 4.72 28.10
N LEU A 121 22.17 3.97 27.43
CA LEU A 121 21.88 4.13 26.01
C LEU A 121 20.69 5.07 25.76
N TYR A 122 20.92 6.09 24.94
CA TYR A 122 19.90 6.98 24.43
C TYR A 122 19.87 6.96 22.89
N GLN A 123 18.77 7.46 22.31
CA GLN A 123 18.60 7.63 20.87
C GLN A 123 18.19 9.06 20.53
N VAL A 124 18.73 9.61 19.45
CA VAL A 124 18.29 10.88 18.87
C VAL A 124 16.87 10.73 18.32
N VAL A 125 15.91 11.43 18.91
CA VAL A 125 14.50 11.38 18.50
C VAL A 125 14.01 12.67 17.83
N ALA A 126 14.68 13.81 18.09
CA ALA A 126 14.37 15.07 17.43
C ALA A 126 15.55 16.06 17.42
N LEU A 127 15.42 17.10 16.59
CA LEU A 127 16.34 18.23 16.50
C LEU A 127 15.60 19.50 16.90
N ILE A 128 16.08 20.22 17.92
CA ILE A 128 15.51 21.51 18.36
C ILE A 128 16.59 22.58 18.30
N SER A 129 16.40 23.61 17.46
CA SER A 129 17.23 24.82 17.38
C SER A 129 18.75 24.61 17.23
N ASN A 130 19.48 24.23 18.27
CA ASN A 130 20.93 23.90 18.29
C ASN A 130 21.27 22.67 19.17
N ALA A 131 20.28 21.82 19.45
CA ALA A 131 20.39 20.64 20.29
C ALA A 131 19.71 19.42 19.63
N LEU A 132 20.06 18.24 20.12
CA LEU A 132 19.37 16.97 19.91
C LEU A 132 18.49 16.68 21.12
N VAL A 133 17.31 16.14 20.88
CA VAL A 133 16.51 15.48 21.92
C VAL A 133 16.87 14.01 21.90
N LEU A 134 17.29 13.51 23.05
CA LEU A 134 17.67 12.13 23.26
C LEU A 134 16.61 11.41 24.10
N GLU A 135 16.15 10.24 23.66
CA GLU A 135 15.22 9.37 24.39
C GLU A 135 15.94 8.14 24.93
N ALA A 136 15.71 7.80 26.21
CA ALA A 136 16.29 6.62 26.84
C ALA A 136 15.76 5.32 26.23
N LYS A 137 16.63 4.32 26.02
CA LYS A 137 16.25 3.02 25.43
C LYS A 137 16.15 1.87 26.40
N ASP A 138 16.70 2.03 27.60
CA ASP A 138 16.43 1.13 28.71
C ASP A 138 15.33 1.73 29.60
N PHE A 139 14.26 0.96 29.80
CA PHE A 139 13.12 1.33 30.61
C PHE A 139 13.50 1.63 32.07
N PHE A 140 14.53 0.99 32.60
CA PHE A 140 14.93 1.18 34.00
C PHE A 140 15.53 2.56 34.29
N VAL A 141 16.03 3.26 33.26
CA VAL A 141 16.61 4.61 33.38
C VAL A 141 15.55 5.63 33.79
N PHE A 142 14.31 5.50 33.30
CA PHE A 142 13.27 6.52 33.42
C PHE A 142 11.92 5.96 33.86
N LEU A 143 11.92 4.92 34.71
CA LEU A 143 10.69 4.37 35.32
C LEU A 143 9.71 5.48 35.76
N PRO A 144 8.40 5.19 35.94
CA PRO A 144 7.35 6.21 36.14
C PRO A 144 7.62 7.32 37.18
N ASP A 145 8.53 7.09 38.11
CA ASP A 145 9.04 8.00 39.14
C ASP A 145 10.13 9.00 38.67
N HIS A 146 10.89 8.72 37.60
CA HIS A 146 11.94 9.60 37.04
C HIS A 146 11.72 9.95 35.56
N ARG A 147 10.54 10.47 35.24
CA ARG A 147 10.15 10.85 33.87
C ARG A 147 11.04 11.93 33.25
N GLU A 148 11.70 12.74 34.06
CA GLU A 148 12.69 13.74 33.63
C GLU A 148 13.92 13.14 32.94
N LEU A 149 14.15 11.83 33.09
CA LEU A 149 15.20 11.07 32.38
C LEU A 149 14.69 10.42 31.09
N HIS A 150 13.37 10.45 30.82
CA HIS A 150 12.81 9.86 29.58
C HIS A 150 13.40 10.54 28.35
N CYS A 151 13.42 11.87 28.35
CA CYS A 151 14.05 12.66 27.29
C CYS A 151 14.98 13.74 27.87
N ILE A 152 16.18 13.84 27.31
CA ILE A 152 17.21 14.81 27.71
C ILE A 152 17.78 15.55 26.49
N LEU A 153 18.51 16.64 26.71
CA LEU A 153 19.11 17.43 25.62
C LEU A 153 20.61 17.16 25.43
N LEU A 154 21.07 17.07 24.19
CA LEU A 154 22.49 17.10 23.84
C LEU A 154 22.77 18.33 22.96
N ASP A 155 23.65 19.22 23.40
CA ASP A 155 23.94 20.49 22.73
C ASP A 155 25.45 20.74 22.57
N LYS A 156 25.83 21.95 22.14
CA LYS A 156 27.22 22.33 21.89
C LYS A 156 28.15 22.36 23.12
N PHE A 157 27.65 22.23 24.35
CA PHE A 157 28.51 22.22 25.54
C PHE A 157 28.72 20.82 26.13
N ALA A 158 28.17 19.77 25.51
CA ALA A 158 28.49 18.39 25.84
C ALA A 158 29.88 18.00 25.28
N LEU A 159 30.69 17.28 26.04
CA LEU A 159 32.00 16.76 25.62
C LEU A 159 31.85 15.37 25.01
N ASN A 160 32.32 15.19 23.78
CA ASN A 160 32.46 13.88 23.17
C ASN A 160 33.78 13.25 23.66
N LEU A 161 33.69 12.10 24.34
CA LEU A 161 34.86 11.42 24.90
C LEU A 161 35.78 10.82 23.84
N GLU A 162 35.27 10.51 22.65
CA GLU A 162 36.06 9.91 21.56
C GLU A 162 36.88 10.94 20.80
N SER A 163 36.28 12.09 20.48
CA SER A 163 36.99 13.16 19.76
C SER A 163 37.69 14.14 20.68
N GLY A 164 37.35 14.16 21.98
CA GLY A 164 37.82 15.17 22.94
C GLY A 164 37.28 16.58 22.66
N SER A 165 36.24 16.71 21.82
CA SER A 165 35.67 17.99 21.38
C SER A 165 34.27 18.25 21.95
N TYR A 166 33.88 19.52 22.02
CA TYR A 166 32.59 19.98 22.53
C TYR A 166 31.56 20.15 21.41
N GLY A 167 30.35 19.63 21.65
CA GLY A 167 29.25 19.64 20.71
C GLY A 167 29.37 18.56 19.64
N PHE A 168 28.65 18.73 18.55
CA PHE A 168 28.56 17.79 17.43
C PHE A 168 28.28 18.59 16.15
N ASP A 169 28.59 17.99 14.99
CA ASP A 169 28.13 18.53 13.71
C ASP A 169 26.73 17.98 13.40
N ARG A 170 25.78 18.89 13.20
CA ARG A 170 24.41 18.54 12.80
C ARG A 170 24.32 17.94 11.40
N GLY A 171 25.26 18.25 10.51
CA GLY A 171 25.25 17.74 9.15
C GLY A 171 25.48 16.23 9.07
N VAL A 172 26.09 15.63 10.10
CA VAL A 172 26.46 14.20 10.13
C VAL A 172 25.68 13.39 11.16
N VAL A 173 24.84 14.04 11.98
CA VAL A 173 23.99 13.38 12.97
C VAL A 173 22.58 13.23 12.42
N SER A 174 22.08 12.01 12.45
CA SER A 174 20.75 11.66 11.96
C SER A 174 19.80 11.30 13.10
N ILE A 175 18.50 11.55 12.88
CA ILE A 175 17.45 10.98 13.74
C ILE A 175 17.65 9.45 13.77
N ARG A 176 17.44 8.85 14.95
CA ARG A 176 17.70 7.44 15.29
C ARG A 176 19.16 7.07 15.57
N ASP A 177 20.11 8.01 15.51
CA ASP A 177 21.46 7.78 16.02
C ASP A 177 21.43 7.40 17.50
N LEU A 178 22.26 6.44 17.88
CA LEU A 178 22.42 6.02 19.27
C LEU A 178 23.55 6.81 19.93
N VAL A 179 23.38 7.10 21.21
CA VAL A 179 24.29 7.90 22.01
C VAL A 179 24.50 7.22 23.36
N TRP A 180 25.76 6.95 23.69
CA TRP A 180 26.19 6.61 25.03
C TRP A 180 26.22 7.88 25.88
N VAL A 181 25.47 7.91 26.97
CA VAL A 181 25.41 9.04 27.90
C VAL A 181 26.05 8.64 29.22
N TYR A 182 27.10 9.36 29.62
CA TYR A 182 27.90 9.05 30.81
C TYR A 182 27.50 9.91 32.01
N GLU A 183 27.41 11.22 31.80
CA GLU A 183 27.05 12.17 32.85
C GLU A 183 26.00 13.18 32.36
N LEU A 184 25.16 13.60 33.30
CA LEU A 184 24.15 14.63 33.12
C LEU A 184 24.53 15.91 33.86
N ILE A 185 23.91 17.00 33.43
CA ILE A 185 23.83 18.27 34.13
C ILE A 185 22.45 18.89 33.90
N PRO A 186 21.91 19.68 34.83
CA PRO A 186 20.64 20.35 34.63
C PRO A 186 20.70 21.45 33.56
N VAL A 187 19.56 21.75 32.93
CA VAL A 187 19.45 22.85 31.96
C VAL A 187 19.50 24.22 32.67
N ALA A 188 19.84 25.28 31.93
CA ALA A 188 19.99 26.62 32.52
C ALA A 188 18.72 27.14 33.22
N ALA A 189 17.52 26.75 32.75
CA ALA A 189 16.25 27.15 33.36
C ALA A 189 16.08 26.62 34.80
N VAL A 190 16.67 25.45 35.11
CA VAL A 190 16.62 24.82 36.44
C VAL A 190 17.36 25.65 37.48
N LEU A 191 18.36 26.46 37.08
CA LEU A 191 19.07 27.36 38.01
C LEU A 191 18.18 28.47 38.56
N ASN A 192 17.08 28.80 37.88
CA ASN A 192 16.16 29.86 38.29
C ASN A 192 15.00 29.33 39.14
N ASP A 193 14.39 28.21 38.72
CA ASP A 193 13.28 27.58 39.43
C ASP A 193 13.33 26.05 39.27
N PRO A 194 14.13 25.36 40.09
CA PRO A 194 14.35 23.92 39.93
C PRO A 194 13.07 23.11 40.22
N GLN A 195 12.18 23.59 41.10
CA GLN A 195 10.95 22.87 41.45
C GLN A 195 9.93 22.92 40.32
N ALA A 196 9.69 24.09 39.73
CA ALA A 196 8.76 24.22 38.61
C ALA A 196 9.26 23.44 37.38
N GLU A 197 10.57 23.50 37.09
CA GLU A 197 11.15 22.78 35.97
C GLU A 197 11.12 21.26 36.18
N LEU A 198 11.38 20.75 37.41
CA LEU A 198 11.22 19.32 37.69
C LEU A 198 9.77 18.86 37.51
N LYS A 199 8.81 19.65 38.01
CA LYS A 199 7.39 19.36 37.85
C LYS A 199 6.98 19.32 36.37
N ARG A 200 7.47 20.27 35.55
CA ARG A 200 7.24 20.29 34.11
C ARG A 200 7.90 19.11 33.41
N ALA A 201 9.14 18.77 33.74
CA ALA A 201 9.88 17.69 33.11
C ALA A 201 9.32 16.29 33.43
N ARG A 202 8.55 16.15 34.53
CA ARG A 202 7.85 14.92 34.92
C ARG A 202 6.45 14.76 34.30
N ILE A 203 5.97 15.75 33.55
CA ILE A 203 4.75 15.61 32.76
C ILE A 203 5.00 14.55 31.67
N PRO A 204 4.12 13.55 31.50
CA PRO A 204 4.31 12.53 30.47
C PRO A 204 4.32 13.19 29.09
N ARG A 205 5.36 12.89 28.31
CA ARG A 205 5.57 13.47 26.97
C ARG A 205 4.72 12.75 25.93
N MET A 206 4.04 13.54 25.10
CA MET A 206 3.26 13.03 23.97
C MET A 206 4.15 12.75 22.75
N THR A 207 5.07 13.67 22.49
CA THR A 207 6.05 13.58 21.41
C THR A 207 7.40 14.11 21.92
N ALA A 208 8.48 13.80 21.21
CA ALA A 208 9.81 14.35 21.53
C ALA A 208 9.87 15.89 21.47
N LEU A 209 8.91 16.52 20.78
CA LEU A 209 8.83 17.97 20.54
C LEU A 209 7.67 18.64 21.27
N ASP A 210 7.09 17.99 22.28
CA ASP A 210 5.98 18.57 23.04
C ASP A 210 6.40 19.89 23.72
N PRO A 211 5.88 21.05 23.29
CA PRO A 211 6.31 22.35 23.79
C PRO A 211 5.84 22.61 25.23
N GLN A 212 4.90 21.82 25.75
CA GLN A 212 4.40 21.97 27.11
C GLN A 212 5.28 21.27 28.14
N VAL A 213 6.18 20.38 27.70
CA VAL A 213 7.05 19.60 28.58
C VAL A 213 8.50 20.09 28.50
N GLY A 214 8.94 20.82 29.53
CA GLY A 214 10.33 21.30 29.66
C GLY A 214 11.33 20.17 29.92
N PHE A 215 12.62 20.36 29.59
CA PHE A 215 13.68 19.38 29.88
C PHE A 215 14.36 19.72 31.20
N PHE A 216 14.58 18.74 32.08
CA PHE A 216 15.35 18.98 33.30
C PHE A 216 16.85 18.83 33.06
N PHE A 217 17.25 17.77 32.34
CA PHE A 217 18.64 17.42 32.11
C PHE A 217 19.10 17.67 30.67
N ARG A 218 20.39 17.96 30.57
CA ARG A 218 21.20 17.94 29.36
C ARG A 218 22.44 17.09 29.59
N VAL A 219 23.04 16.62 28.51
CA VAL A 219 24.21 15.76 28.51
C VAL A 219 25.47 16.57 28.82
N ARG A 220 26.34 16.01 29.67
CA ARG A 220 27.68 16.53 29.97
C ARG A 220 28.76 15.85 29.15
N THR A 221 28.76 14.51 29.18
CA THR A 221 29.76 13.66 28.53
C THR A 221 29.07 12.54 27.78
N TYR A 222 29.52 12.28 26.55
CA TYR A 222 28.87 11.32 25.66
C TYR A 222 29.84 10.70 24.64
N ALA A 223 29.37 9.66 23.96
CA ALA A 223 29.96 9.15 22.73
C ALA A 223 28.84 8.72 21.78
N PHE A 224 28.99 9.00 20.47
CA PHE A 224 28.06 8.45 19.47
C PHE A 224 28.31 6.95 19.29
N VAL A 225 27.29 6.20 18.91
CA VAL A 225 27.43 4.79 18.54
C VAL A 225 27.51 4.67 17.01
N THR A 226 28.39 3.79 16.52
CA THR A 226 28.54 3.55 15.07
C THR A 226 27.26 2.97 14.51
N PRO A 227 26.59 3.59 13.52
CA PRO A 227 25.48 2.93 12.88
C PRO A 227 25.97 1.81 11.97
N ALA A 228 25.18 0.75 11.86
CA ALA A 228 25.38 -0.26 10.84
C ALA A 228 25.11 0.35 9.45
N VAL A 229 26.19 0.61 8.71
CA VAL A 229 26.13 1.08 7.32
C VAL A 229 25.85 -0.12 6.41
N ILE A 230 24.95 0.07 5.45
CA ILE A 230 24.78 -0.89 4.36
C ILE A 230 25.94 -0.64 3.41
N SER A 231 26.88 -1.60 3.36
CA SER A 231 28.08 -1.51 2.52
C SER A 231 27.77 -1.44 1.03
N GLU A 232 26.62 -1.96 0.60
CA GLU A 232 26.15 -1.85 -0.78
C GLU A 232 25.37 -0.53 -1.00
N PRO A 233 25.83 0.37 -1.89
CA PRO A 233 25.10 1.59 -2.24
C PRO A 233 23.73 1.26 -2.83
N ARG A 234 22.69 2.03 -2.50
CA ARG A 234 21.32 1.89 -3.02
C ARG A 234 21.06 2.90 -4.13
N TYR A 235 20.24 2.55 -5.12
CA TYR A 235 19.76 3.57 -6.06
C TYR A 235 18.72 4.49 -5.39
N ALA A 236 18.65 5.72 -5.87
CA ALA A 236 17.63 6.69 -5.47
C ALA A 236 17.08 7.40 -6.71
N ILE A 237 15.77 7.69 -6.76
CA ILE A 237 15.20 8.57 -7.80
C ILE A 237 14.73 9.86 -7.15
N VAL A 238 15.13 10.99 -7.74
CA VAL A 238 14.73 12.32 -7.29
C VAL A 238 13.27 12.58 -7.66
N MET A 239 12.44 12.84 -6.66
CA MET A 239 11.01 13.12 -6.82
C MET A 239 10.71 14.61 -6.88
N SER A 240 11.49 15.44 -6.17
CA SER A 240 11.41 16.90 -6.28
C SER A 240 12.64 17.57 -5.67
N VAL A 241 12.93 18.78 -6.15
CA VAL A 241 14.05 19.62 -5.67
C VAL A 241 13.49 20.81 -4.89
N ILE A 242 13.99 21.04 -3.68
CA ILE A 242 13.53 22.11 -2.79
C ILE A 242 14.54 23.25 -2.81
N THR A 243 14.17 24.36 -3.44
CA THR A 243 15.03 25.54 -3.58
C THR A 243 14.72 26.61 -2.55
N HIS A 244 15.74 27.27 -2.01
CA HIS A 244 15.61 28.47 -1.18
C HIS A 244 16.53 29.56 -1.73
N ARG A 245 15.96 30.74 -2.04
CA ARG A 245 16.69 31.86 -2.70
C ARG A 245 17.43 31.41 -3.98
N ASN A 246 16.76 30.64 -4.84
CA ASN A 246 17.27 30.10 -6.11
C ASN A 246 18.45 29.10 -6.01
N ALA A 247 18.86 28.68 -4.81
CA ALA A 247 19.83 27.59 -4.63
C ALA A 247 19.13 26.33 -4.10
N VAL A 248 19.60 25.15 -4.47
CA VAL A 248 19.08 23.89 -3.92
C VAL A 248 19.41 23.80 -2.43
N SER A 249 18.37 23.61 -1.61
CA SER A 249 18.52 23.48 -0.15
C SER A 249 18.39 22.04 0.31
N ASN A 250 17.46 21.31 -0.28
CA ASN A 250 17.17 19.92 0.02
C ASN A 250 16.66 19.22 -1.26
N VAL A 251 16.80 17.91 -1.30
CA VAL A 251 16.30 17.07 -2.40
C VAL A 251 15.40 16.00 -1.81
N ARG A 252 14.18 15.86 -2.32
CA ARG A 252 13.30 14.76 -1.96
C ARG A 252 13.50 13.62 -2.94
N MET A 253 13.82 12.43 -2.43
CA MET A 253 14.08 11.24 -3.24
C MET A 253 13.50 9.98 -2.60
N ALA A 254 13.20 8.98 -3.40
CA ALA A 254 12.84 7.64 -2.91
C ALA A 254 14.04 6.70 -3.07
N LEU A 255 14.30 5.88 -2.05
CA LEU A 255 15.43 4.96 -2.01
C LEU A 255 14.98 3.54 -2.40
N GLU A 256 15.84 2.81 -3.11
CA GLU A 256 15.68 1.38 -3.40
C GLU A 256 15.35 0.60 -2.12
N GLY A 257 14.21 -0.11 -2.11
CA GLY A 257 13.73 -0.89 -0.97
C GLY A 257 12.94 -0.11 0.07
N THR A 258 12.47 1.09 -0.25
CA THR A 258 11.63 1.92 0.64
C THR A 258 10.33 2.35 -0.01
N THR A 259 9.26 2.48 0.76
CA THR A 259 7.93 2.90 0.26
C THR A 259 7.65 4.39 0.51
N GLU A 260 8.57 5.11 1.14
CA GLU A 260 8.44 6.54 1.43
C GLU A 260 9.63 7.33 0.88
N SER A 261 9.38 8.60 0.56
CA SER A 261 10.43 9.53 0.20
C SER A 261 11.19 10.00 1.43
N VAL A 262 12.49 10.27 1.26
CA VAL A 262 13.35 10.95 2.23
C VAL A 262 13.73 12.33 1.70
N VAL A 263 13.78 13.31 2.60
CA VAL A 263 14.31 14.65 2.31
C VAL A 263 15.78 14.68 2.72
N VAL A 264 16.66 14.91 1.75
CA VAL A 264 18.11 14.89 1.90
C VAL A 264 18.65 16.33 1.84
N PRO A 265 19.34 16.82 2.88
CA PRO A 265 19.99 18.12 2.84
C PRO A 265 21.22 18.09 1.93
N THR A 266 21.60 19.25 1.36
CA THR A 266 22.76 19.36 0.47
C THR A 266 24.09 18.97 1.13
N SER A 267 24.19 18.98 2.46
CA SER A 267 25.39 18.53 3.18
C SER A 267 25.71 17.05 3.00
N LEU A 268 24.74 16.23 2.59
CA LEU A 268 24.93 14.80 2.32
C LEU A 268 25.13 14.53 0.82
N ILE A 269 25.16 15.56 -0.04
CA ILE A 269 25.31 15.43 -1.49
C ILE A 269 26.77 15.71 -1.84
N HIS A 270 27.48 14.70 -2.33
CA HIS A 270 28.91 14.74 -2.62
C HIS A 270 29.20 15.19 -4.07
N PHE A 271 28.40 16.11 -4.60
CA PHE A 271 28.56 16.78 -5.88
C PHE A 271 27.72 18.07 -5.89
N ASP A 272 27.81 18.87 -6.96
CA ASP A 272 27.05 20.11 -7.07
C ASP A 272 25.53 19.83 -7.12
N ALA A 273 24.84 20.19 -6.03
CA ALA A 273 23.41 19.96 -5.85
C ALA A 273 22.55 20.77 -6.84
N ASP A 274 23.06 21.89 -7.38
CA ASP A 274 22.33 22.71 -8.35
C ASP A 274 22.22 22.04 -9.74
N LEU A 275 22.97 20.95 -9.97
CA LEU A 275 22.85 20.12 -11.16
C LEU A 275 21.69 19.12 -11.11
N ILE A 276 21.11 18.88 -9.94
CA ILE A 276 20.08 17.85 -9.74
C ILE A 276 18.75 18.29 -10.36
N ARG A 277 18.08 17.38 -11.04
CA ARG A 277 16.74 17.54 -11.63
C ARG A 277 15.79 16.46 -11.14
N GLU A 278 14.49 16.75 -11.22
CA GLU A 278 13.45 15.74 -10.98
C GLU A 278 13.60 14.59 -12.00
N GLY A 279 13.49 13.36 -11.53
CA GLY A 279 13.71 12.15 -12.34
C GLY A 279 15.17 11.69 -12.42
N ASP A 280 16.14 12.44 -11.89
CA ASP A 280 17.53 11.98 -11.82
C ASP A 280 17.64 10.71 -10.97
N VAL A 281 18.43 9.75 -11.46
CA VAL A 281 18.81 8.56 -10.70
C VAL A 281 20.17 8.81 -10.05
N LEU A 282 20.27 8.55 -8.74
CA LEU A 282 21.46 8.78 -7.90
C LEU A 282 21.83 7.50 -7.14
N LYS A 283 22.98 7.52 -6.47
CA LYS A 283 23.40 6.47 -5.53
C LYS A 283 23.48 7.02 -4.12
N ALA A 284 22.93 6.28 -3.17
CA ALA A 284 22.99 6.62 -1.76
C ALA A 284 23.67 5.50 -0.96
N ILE A 285 24.69 5.83 -0.18
CA ILE A 285 25.15 4.98 0.91
C ILE A 285 24.14 5.17 2.04
N THR A 286 23.54 4.07 2.50
CA THR A 286 22.42 4.12 3.45
C THR A 286 22.72 3.30 4.69
N ARG A 287 21.94 3.52 5.74
CA ARG A 287 21.95 2.68 6.94
C ARG A 287 20.57 2.13 7.24
N ARG A 288 20.54 0.94 7.86
CA ARG A 288 19.28 0.34 8.35
C ARG A 288 18.74 1.14 9.53
N LYS A 289 17.43 1.05 9.71
CA LYS A 289 16.76 1.66 10.86
C LYS A 289 17.16 0.95 12.14
N ILE A 290 17.43 1.73 13.16
CA ILE A 290 17.58 1.26 14.53
C ILE A 290 16.18 1.23 15.16
N SER A 291 15.84 0.12 15.81
CA SER A 291 14.58 -0.06 16.55
C SER A 291 14.37 1.07 17.55
N CYS A 292 13.20 1.69 17.53
CA CYS A 292 12.83 2.77 18.45
C CYS A 292 12.22 2.28 19.76
N ALA A 293 12.08 0.96 19.95
CA ALA A 293 11.43 0.39 21.14
C ALA A 293 12.27 0.59 22.40
N VAL A 294 11.62 1.06 23.46
CA VAL A 294 12.14 0.97 24.84
C VAL A 294 12.06 -0.49 25.30
N ARG A 295 13.06 -0.95 26.05
CA ARG A 295 13.19 -2.36 26.45
C ARG A 295 13.55 -2.50 27.92
N PHE A 296 13.36 -3.70 28.46
CA PHE A 296 13.91 -4.11 29.73
C PHE A 296 15.27 -4.76 29.51
N SER A 297 16.31 -4.31 30.21
CA SER A 297 17.65 -4.91 30.16
C SER A 297 17.73 -6.31 30.79
N GLU A 298 16.75 -6.66 31.62
CA GLU A 298 16.71 -7.89 32.41
C GLU A 298 15.37 -8.63 32.29
N PRO A 299 15.38 -9.98 32.33
CA PRO A 299 14.16 -10.78 32.28
C PRO A 299 13.34 -10.66 33.58
N PRO A 300 12.01 -10.83 33.51
CA PRO A 300 11.14 -10.75 34.68
C PRO A 300 11.34 -11.96 35.61
N ILE A 301 11.09 -11.80 36.91
CA ILE A 301 11.19 -12.90 37.89
C ILE A 301 10.06 -13.95 37.75
N SER A 302 8.89 -13.52 37.28
CA SER A 302 7.66 -14.32 37.09
C SER A 302 6.78 -13.75 35.96
N ASP A 303 5.73 -14.49 35.57
CA ASP A 303 4.74 -14.02 34.59
C ASP A 303 3.93 -12.83 35.09
N GLU A 304 3.60 -12.78 36.39
CA GLU A 304 2.93 -11.62 36.99
C GLU A 304 3.82 -10.39 36.94
N ALA A 305 5.12 -10.56 37.24
CA ALA A 305 6.08 -9.46 37.16
C ALA A 305 6.25 -8.98 35.72
N ARG A 306 6.25 -9.89 34.74
CA ARG A 306 6.24 -9.55 33.31
C ARG A 306 5.03 -8.69 32.98
N ASP A 307 3.84 -9.10 33.42
CA ASP A 307 2.60 -8.43 33.06
C ASP A 307 2.54 -7.01 33.66
N VAL A 308 3.01 -6.83 34.90
CA VAL A 308 3.15 -5.50 35.53
C VAL A 308 4.16 -4.63 34.79
N LEU A 309 5.33 -5.17 34.44
CA LEU A 309 6.35 -4.43 33.67
C LEU A 309 5.81 -4.01 32.29
N CYS A 310 5.13 -4.93 31.60
CA CYS A 310 4.45 -4.64 30.34
C CYS A 310 3.35 -3.57 30.48
N GLN A 311 2.62 -3.53 31.60
CA GLN A 311 1.65 -2.46 31.88
C GLN A 311 2.34 -1.10 32.04
N TYR A 312 3.47 -1.05 32.74
CA TYR A 312 4.24 0.20 32.82
C TYR A 312 4.74 0.64 31.44
N ALA A 313 5.21 -0.28 30.60
CA ALA A 313 5.64 0.05 29.24
C ALA A 313 4.54 0.71 28.39
N ARG A 314 3.26 0.41 28.67
CA ARG A 314 2.11 1.04 27.99
C ARG A 314 1.87 2.50 28.40
N LEU A 315 2.43 2.95 29.53
CA LEU A 315 2.31 4.35 29.99
C LEU A 315 3.25 5.30 29.24
N PHE A 316 4.13 4.78 28.40
CA PHE A 316 5.14 5.55 27.68
C PHE A 316 4.98 5.32 26.18
N PHE A 317 4.91 6.42 25.44
CA PHE A 317 4.74 6.39 24.00
C PHE A 317 6.08 6.69 23.35
N PRO A 318 6.64 5.76 22.55
CA PRO A 318 7.87 6.05 21.82
C PRO A 318 7.61 7.19 20.84
N ALA A 319 8.48 8.20 20.84
CA ALA A 319 8.45 9.26 19.84
C ALA A 319 8.85 8.67 18.47
N ASN A 320 7.89 8.52 17.55
CA ASN A 320 8.11 7.88 16.25
C ASN A 320 8.38 8.92 15.14
N PRO A 321 9.63 9.11 14.69
CA PRO A 321 9.91 9.54 13.33
C PRO A 321 9.64 8.35 12.39
N SER A 322 9.14 8.63 11.18
CA SER A 322 8.79 7.63 10.18
C SER A 322 9.93 6.65 9.87
N ASP A 323 9.53 5.40 9.62
CA ASP A 323 10.36 4.31 9.16
C ASP A 323 10.77 4.53 7.67
N ALA A 324 11.87 5.25 7.38
CA ALA A 324 12.62 5.15 6.10
C ALA A 324 14.11 4.73 6.27
N LEU A 325 14.76 4.20 5.21
CA LEU A 325 16.23 4.10 5.18
C LEU A 325 16.81 5.51 5.26
N LEU A 326 17.94 5.68 5.95
CA LEU A 326 18.58 6.98 6.09
C LEU A 326 19.81 7.04 5.16
N PRO A 327 19.84 7.96 4.19
CA PRO A 327 21.02 8.20 3.38
C PRO A 327 22.08 8.91 4.22
N MET A 328 23.31 8.41 4.13
CA MET A 328 24.49 8.97 4.78
C MET A 328 25.34 9.76 3.79
N GLU A 329 25.41 9.31 2.54
CA GLU A 329 26.07 10.01 1.44
C GLU A 329 25.28 9.79 0.16
N VAL A 330 25.19 10.82 -0.67
CA VAL A 330 24.55 10.76 -1.99
C VAL A 330 25.53 11.19 -3.06
N HIS A 331 25.72 10.32 -4.05
CA HIS A 331 26.68 10.44 -5.13
C HIS A 331 25.97 10.44 -6.47
N GLN A 332 26.58 11.11 -7.46
CA GLN A 332 26.12 11.02 -8.84
C GLN A 332 26.38 9.61 -9.39
N LEU A 333 25.51 9.12 -10.26
CA LEU A 333 25.75 7.85 -10.96
C LEU A 333 27.03 7.93 -11.82
N PRO A 334 27.88 6.88 -11.79
CA PRO A 334 28.95 6.70 -12.76
C PRO A 334 28.40 6.69 -14.20
N GLN A 335 29.21 7.14 -15.16
CA GLN A 335 28.79 7.24 -16.57
C GLN A 335 28.39 5.89 -17.18
N GLU A 336 29.05 4.81 -16.78
CA GLU A 336 28.71 3.44 -17.20
C GLU A 336 27.30 3.04 -16.78
N GLU A 337 26.91 3.35 -15.53
CA GLU A 337 25.57 3.05 -15.02
C GLU A 337 24.49 3.94 -15.61
N LYS A 338 24.80 5.23 -15.84
CA LYS A 338 23.91 6.11 -16.60
C LYS A 338 23.65 5.55 -18.01
N SER A 339 24.71 5.10 -18.68
CA SER A 339 24.59 4.44 -19.99
C SER A 339 23.79 3.15 -19.90
N TRP A 340 23.92 2.39 -18.82
CA TRP A 340 23.14 1.18 -18.58
C TRP A 340 21.65 1.48 -18.45
N ILE A 341 21.27 2.48 -17.64
CA ILE A 341 19.86 2.89 -17.47
C ILE A 341 19.29 3.43 -18.79
N ASN A 342 20.07 4.22 -19.54
CA ASN A 342 19.64 4.73 -20.84
C ASN A 342 19.44 3.60 -21.87
N ASP A 343 20.34 2.61 -21.89
CA ASP A 343 20.16 1.41 -22.71
C ASP A 343 18.91 0.63 -22.32
N ARG A 344 18.64 0.50 -21.02
CA ARG A 344 17.42 -0.15 -20.51
C ARG A 344 16.14 0.56 -20.94
N LEU A 345 16.16 1.88 -21.08
CA LEU A 345 15.05 2.69 -21.59
C LEU A 345 14.91 2.61 -23.12
N ALA A 346 15.89 2.01 -23.81
CA ALA A 346 15.91 1.83 -25.25
C ALA A 346 15.77 0.33 -25.61
N ASN A 347 16.72 -0.23 -26.38
CA ASN A 347 16.67 -1.61 -26.89
C ASN A 347 17.12 -2.67 -25.87
N PHE A 348 17.70 -2.25 -24.75
CA PHE A 348 18.25 -3.11 -23.70
C PHE A 348 19.35 -4.08 -24.16
N ASP A 349 20.32 -3.59 -24.95
CA ASP A 349 21.44 -4.38 -25.48
C ASP A 349 22.33 -4.96 -24.37
N ASN A 350 22.35 -4.35 -23.18
CA ASN A 350 23.13 -4.86 -22.05
C ASN A 350 22.69 -6.25 -21.62
N TYR A 351 21.40 -6.58 -21.73
CA TYR A 351 20.93 -7.93 -21.41
C TYR A 351 21.56 -8.99 -22.32
N TYR A 352 21.76 -8.66 -23.60
CA TYR A 352 22.41 -9.56 -24.54
C TYR A 352 23.91 -9.75 -24.26
N ARG A 353 24.61 -8.67 -23.90
CA ARG A 353 26.08 -8.67 -23.71
C ARG A 353 26.52 -9.38 -22.42
N ASP A 354 25.82 -9.13 -21.32
CA ASP A 354 26.11 -9.72 -20.01
C ASP A 354 24.80 -9.97 -19.26
N LYS A 355 24.20 -11.13 -19.52
CA LYS A 355 22.91 -11.52 -18.93
C LYS A 355 22.96 -11.53 -17.40
N ALA A 356 24.04 -12.00 -16.80
CA ALA A 356 24.14 -12.16 -15.35
C ALA A 356 24.12 -10.80 -14.66
N ASN A 357 24.97 -9.86 -15.11
CA ASN A 357 25.01 -8.51 -14.55
C ASN A 357 23.75 -7.70 -14.90
N ALA A 358 23.21 -7.87 -16.11
CA ALA A 358 22.00 -7.17 -16.53
C ALA A 358 20.80 -7.52 -15.66
N ILE A 359 20.63 -8.80 -15.29
CA ILE A 359 19.52 -9.22 -14.40
C ILE A 359 19.65 -8.57 -13.03
N VAL A 360 20.83 -8.61 -12.42
CA VAL A 360 21.07 -7.99 -11.10
C VAL A 360 20.77 -6.50 -11.16
N THR A 361 21.33 -5.80 -12.15
CA THR A 361 21.15 -4.34 -12.29
C THR A 361 19.69 -3.99 -12.60
N MET A 362 19.03 -4.76 -13.46
CA MET A 362 17.60 -4.59 -13.78
C MET A 362 16.72 -4.73 -12.54
N PHE A 363 16.92 -5.75 -11.72
CA PHE A 363 16.12 -5.93 -10.50
C PHE A 363 16.30 -4.77 -9.52
N ARG A 364 17.49 -4.18 -9.44
CA ARG A 364 17.75 -2.99 -8.62
C ARG A 364 17.06 -1.75 -9.15
N VAL A 365 17.09 -1.56 -10.48
CA VAL A 365 16.41 -0.45 -11.16
C VAL A 365 14.89 -0.57 -11.04
N PHE A 366 14.34 -1.78 -11.18
CA PHE A 366 12.94 -2.07 -10.91
C PHE A 366 12.54 -1.81 -9.46
N ASN A 367 13.40 -2.18 -8.51
CA ASN A 367 13.14 -1.94 -7.10
C ASN A 367 13.08 -0.44 -6.80
N VAL A 368 14.07 0.38 -7.23
CA VAL A 368 14.02 1.84 -6.99
C VAL A 368 12.86 2.51 -7.73
N ALA A 369 12.50 2.07 -8.93
CA ALA A 369 11.35 2.58 -9.65
C ALA A 369 10.05 2.27 -8.89
N ALA A 370 9.87 1.02 -8.43
CA ALA A 370 8.72 0.62 -7.63
C ALA A 370 8.66 1.36 -6.28
N SER A 371 9.80 1.51 -5.59
CA SER A 371 9.94 2.34 -4.38
C SER A 371 9.48 3.78 -4.61
N THR A 372 9.83 4.36 -5.76
CA THR A 372 9.47 5.74 -6.11
C THR A 372 7.98 5.86 -6.43
N LEU A 373 7.43 4.92 -7.21
CA LEU A 373 6.00 4.87 -7.53
C LEU A 373 5.13 4.65 -6.28
N ALA A 374 5.61 3.83 -5.34
CA ALA A 374 5.02 3.69 -4.01
C ALA A 374 5.07 5.01 -3.23
N ALA A 375 6.22 5.67 -3.18
CA ALA A 375 6.38 6.94 -2.46
C ALA A 375 5.45 8.05 -2.99
N TYR A 376 5.17 8.11 -4.29
CA TYR A 376 4.20 9.05 -4.86
C TYR A 376 2.76 8.84 -4.34
N VAL A 377 2.40 7.62 -3.89
CA VAL A 377 1.08 7.35 -3.28
C VAL A 377 0.92 8.08 -1.94
N HIS A 378 2.02 8.27 -1.23
CA HIS A 378 2.06 8.83 0.13
C HIS A 378 2.55 10.27 0.18
N LEU A 379 2.90 10.88 -0.97
CA LEU A 379 3.56 12.19 -1.01
C LEU A 379 2.73 13.30 -0.34
N ASP A 380 1.41 13.21 -0.45
CA ASP A 380 0.44 14.17 0.08
C ASP A 380 -0.22 13.68 1.39
N ASP A 381 0.19 12.54 1.93
CA ASP A 381 -0.37 12.05 3.20
C ASP A 381 -0.04 13.03 4.34
N ASP A 382 -1.05 13.30 5.16
CA ASP A 382 -0.89 14.16 6.31
C ASP A 382 -0.12 13.46 7.43
N HIS A 383 1.06 13.99 7.75
CA HIS A 383 1.91 13.48 8.81
C HIS A 383 1.75 14.24 10.14
N ASN A 384 0.91 15.28 10.18
CA ASN A 384 0.76 16.14 11.35
C ASN A 384 -0.05 15.45 12.46
N LEU A 385 0.26 15.82 13.69
CA LEU A 385 -0.56 15.49 14.86
C LEU A 385 -1.59 16.61 15.06
N HIS A 386 -2.87 16.28 14.99
CA HIS A 386 -3.97 17.24 15.16
C HIS A 386 -4.51 17.16 16.58
N ARG A 387 -4.60 18.30 17.26
CA ARG A 387 -5.30 18.40 18.55
C ARG A 387 -6.69 18.99 18.32
N LEU A 388 -7.73 18.28 18.72
CA LEU A 388 -9.11 18.75 18.58
C LEU A 388 -10.05 18.07 19.58
N GLU A 389 -11.25 18.59 19.69
CA GLU A 389 -12.36 17.94 20.38
C GLU A 389 -13.13 17.06 19.38
N ALA A 390 -13.29 15.79 19.70
CA ALA A 390 -14.00 14.82 18.89
C ALA A 390 -15.30 14.39 19.57
N THR A 391 -16.31 14.13 18.75
CA THR A 391 -17.67 13.77 19.20
C THR A 391 -17.95 12.30 18.93
N ILE A 392 -18.51 11.64 19.93
CA ILE A 392 -19.08 10.31 19.86
C ILE A 392 -20.58 10.50 19.68
N PRO A 393 -21.13 10.25 18.48
CA PRO A 393 -22.52 10.56 18.18
C PRO A 393 -23.49 9.76 19.04
N ASP A 394 -23.18 8.47 19.23
CA ASP A 394 -23.99 7.55 20.02
C ASP A 394 -23.07 6.61 20.82
N LEU A 395 -23.19 6.64 22.14
CA LEU A 395 -22.49 5.74 23.05
C LEU A 395 -22.92 4.28 22.88
N ALA A 396 -23.99 3.97 22.17
CA ALA A 396 -24.42 2.60 21.89
C ALA A 396 -23.62 1.93 20.76
N ASP A 397 -22.99 2.69 19.86
CA ASP A 397 -22.31 2.21 18.64
C ASP A 397 -21.21 1.17 18.90
N HIS A 398 -21.21 0.04 18.19
CA HIS A 398 -20.14 -0.96 18.29
C HIS A 398 -19.56 -1.35 16.92
N PRO A 399 -18.23 -1.25 16.72
CA PRO A 399 -17.29 -0.50 17.56
C PRO A 399 -17.63 0.99 17.64
N LEU A 400 -17.23 1.65 18.73
CA LEU A 400 -17.54 3.04 19.02
C LEU A 400 -17.07 3.98 17.91
N GLN A 401 -17.97 4.87 17.46
CA GLN A 401 -17.72 5.83 16.41
C GLN A 401 -17.21 7.15 16.99
N LEU A 402 -16.24 7.74 16.30
CA LEU A 402 -15.63 9.03 16.62
C LEU A 402 -15.70 9.93 15.39
N THR A 403 -16.29 11.10 15.55
CA THR A 403 -16.49 12.11 14.50
C THR A 403 -15.74 13.39 14.86
N PHE A 404 -15.10 14.02 13.86
CA PHE A 404 -14.32 15.24 14.06
C PHE A 404 -14.16 16.03 12.76
N SER A 405 -13.76 17.31 12.88
CA SER A 405 -13.44 18.18 11.75
C SER A 405 -11.96 18.55 11.72
N LEU A 406 -11.31 18.36 10.57
CA LEU A 406 -9.99 18.90 10.29
C LEU A 406 -10.11 20.17 9.44
N TYR A 407 -9.33 21.18 9.79
CA TYR A 407 -9.28 22.48 9.09
C TYR A 407 -7.94 22.65 8.37
N ASN A 408 -7.92 23.48 7.32
CA ASN A 408 -6.78 23.68 6.42
C ASN A 408 -6.29 22.39 5.74
N MET A 409 -7.20 21.43 5.53
CA MET A 409 -6.91 20.15 4.89
C MET A 409 -7.54 20.04 3.51
N THR A 410 -6.79 19.46 2.56
CA THR A 410 -7.32 19.04 1.26
C THR A 410 -7.78 17.58 1.32
N SER A 411 -8.66 17.17 0.41
CA SER A 411 -9.07 15.74 0.25
C SER A 411 -7.91 14.80 -0.09
N ASP A 412 -6.79 15.35 -0.54
CA ASP A 412 -5.59 14.60 -0.90
C ASP A 412 -4.63 14.40 0.26
N GLY A 413 -4.93 14.96 1.45
CA GLY A 413 -4.19 14.82 2.70
C GLY A 413 -4.12 13.39 3.28
N GLY A 414 -4.38 12.36 2.48
CA GLY A 414 -4.36 10.96 2.90
C GLY A 414 -5.58 10.47 3.68
N TRP A 415 -6.36 11.36 4.31
CA TRP A 415 -7.58 11.03 5.06
C TRP A 415 -8.68 10.50 4.13
N ARG A 416 -8.79 9.17 4.02
CA ARG A 416 -9.72 8.46 3.13
C ARG A 416 -10.29 7.23 3.85
N PRO A 417 -11.44 6.69 3.43
CA PRO A 417 -11.98 5.46 4.00
C PRO A 417 -10.94 4.34 4.10
N HIS A 418 -11.08 3.50 5.12
CA HIS A 418 -10.20 2.39 5.49
C HIS A 418 -8.79 2.76 5.99
N ARG A 419 -8.40 4.04 5.97
CA ARG A 419 -7.15 4.50 6.56
C ARG A 419 -7.19 4.39 8.08
N TRP A 420 -6.09 3.96 8.68
CA TRP A 420 -6.00 3.87 10.13
C TRP A 420 -5.62 5.23 10.71
N ILE A 421 -6.16 5.56 11.87
CA ILE A 421 -5.83 6.77 12.62
C ILE A 421 -5.50 6.40 14.06
N GLY A 422 -4.49 7.06 14.59
CA GLY A 422 -4.14 7.00 16.00
C GLY A 422 -4.95 8.03 16.75
N VAL A 423 -5.63 7.61 17.80
CA VAL A 423 -6.43 8.49 18.67
C VAL A 423 -5.86 8.42 20.07
N TRP A 424 -5.30 9.53 20.54
CA TRP A 424 -4.82 9.66 21.90
C TRP A 424 -5.80 10.49 22.72
N VAL A 425 -6.28 9.95 23.84
CA VAL A 425 -7.04 10.69 24.87
C VAL A 425 -6.09 11.15 25.99
N PRO A 426 -5.68 12.43 26.05
CA PRO A 426 -4.60 12.91 26.91
C PRO A 426 -4.89 12.72 28.39
N ASP A 427 -6.11 13.03 28.84
CA ASP A 427 -6.49 12.96 30.27
C ASP A 427 -6.54 11.54 30.82
N ALA A 428 -6.71 10.54 29.93
CA ALA A 428 -6.69 9.12 30.29
C ALA A 428 -5.36 8.43 29.94
N GLN A 429 -4.38 9.16 29.39
CA GLN A 429 -3.08 8.63 28.95
C GLN A 429 -3.21 7.35 28.10
N SER A 430 -4.23 7.31 27.24
CA SER A 430 -4.63 6.12 26.51
C SER A 430 -4.61 6.38 25.00
N PHE A 431 -4.07 5.42 24.25
CA PHE A 431 -4.03 5.44 22.79
C PHE A 431 -4.86 4.32 22.21
N PHE A 432 -5.60 4.64 21.16
CA PHE A 432 -6.51 3.76 20.47
C PHE A 432 -6.28 3.85 18.96
N ARG A 433 -6.57 2.76 18.27
CA ARG A 433 -6.62 2.77 16.80
C ARG A 433 -8.05 2.83 16.34
N PHE A 434 -8.28 3.74 15.41
CA PHE A 434 -9.53 3.86 14.70
C PHE A 434 -9.27 3.65 13.21
N GLN A 435 -10.30 3.27 12.47
CA GLN A 435 -10.30 3.24 11.02
C GLN A 435 -11.27 4.31 10.51
N VAL A 436 -10.83 5.11 9.54
CA VAL A 436 -11.68 6.10 8.86
C VAL A 436 -12.79 5.36 8.13
N ASP A 437 -14.03 5.72 8.44
CA ASP A 437 -15.23 5.16 7.84
C ASP A 437 -15.68 6.01 6.65
N SER A 438 -15.74 7.33 6.84
CA SER A 438 -16.13 8.28 5.80
C SER A 438 -15.43 9.62 5.96
N VAL A 439 -15.28 10.31 4.83
CA VAL A 439 -14.71 11.67 4.76
C VAL A 439 -15.60 12.50 3.86
N ILE A 440 -16.14 13.58 4.42
CA ILE A 440 -17.06 14.49 3.74
C ILE A 440 -16.40 15.87 3.71
N PRO A 441 -16.24 16.51 2.53
CA PRO A 441 -15.78 17.89 2.46
C PRO A 441 -16.77 18.79 3.21
N GLY A 442 -16.24 19.59 4.14
CA GLY A 442 -17.03 20.60 4.85
C GLY A 442 -17.44 21.75 3.91
N PRO A 443 -18.29 22.67 4.40
CA PRO A 443 -18.77 23.81 3.60
C PRO A 443 -17.66 24.79 3.20
N ASN A 444 -16.51 24.78 3.88
CA ASN A 444 -15.36 25.62 3.59
C ASN A 444 -14.30 24.90 2.74
N ILE A 445 -13.57 25.68 1.92
CA ILE A 445 -12.61 25.22 0.91
C ILE A 445 -11.45 24.37 1.49
N HIS A 446 -11.28 24.26 2.81
CA HIS A 446 -10.25 23.42 3.42
C HIS A 446 -10.70 22.73 4.72
N GLN A 447 -11.95 22.26 4.76
CA GLN A 447 -12.46 21.51 5.92
C GLN A 447 -12.82 20.08 5.51
N LEU A 448 -12.44 19.10 6.33
CA LEU A 448 -12.87 17.71 6.20
C LEU A 448 -13.65 17.31 7.45
N GLN A 449 -14.88 16.85 7.28
CA GLN A 449 -15.63 16.15 8.32
C GLN A 449 -15.34 14.66 8.18
N ILE A 450 -14.84 14.05 9.25
CA ILE A 450 -14.36 12.66 9.25
C ILE A 450 -15.15 11.87 10.28
N SER A 451 -15.65 10.71 9.86
CA SER A 451 -16.13 9.68 10.76
C SER A 451 -15.14 8.53 10.80
N SER A 452 -14.89 7.99 11.98
CA SER A 452 -13.97 6.90 12.21
C SER A 452 -14.51 5.95 13.27
N ARG A 453 -14.06 4.70 13.27
CA ARG A 453 -14.55 3.67 14.20
C ARG A 453 -13.39 3.00 14.90
N ALA A 454 -13.54 2.73 16.19
CA ALA A 454 -12.55 1.99 16.95
C ALA A 454 -12.35 0.60 16.34
N LEU A 455 -11.16 0.03 16.49
CA LEU A 455 -11.01 -1.40 16.24
C LEU A 455 -11.79 -2.19 17.30
N PRO A 456 -12.44 -3.31 16.96
CA PRO A 456 -13.31 -4.05 17.88
C PRO A 456 -12.63 -4.33 19.22
N TYR A 457 -11.40 -4.85 19.20
CA TYR A 457 -10.61 -5.13 20.40
C TYR A 457 -10.24 -3.91 21.26
N SER A 458 -10.36 -2.69 20.73
CA SER A 458 -10.13 -1.44 21.45
C SER A 458 -11.42 -0.83 22.03
N ASP A 459 -12.60 -1.26 21.56
CA ASP A 459 -13.91 -0.68 21.90
C ASP A 459 -14.18 -0.64 23.41
N GLY A 460 -14.00 -1.76 24.11
CA GLY A 460 -14.23 -1.82 25.55
C GLY A 460 -13.30 -0.90 26.35
N ALA A 461 -12.07 -0.71 25.90
CA ALA A 461 -11.09 0.15 26.56
C ALA A 461 -11.39 1.64 26.34
N ILE A 462 -11.70 2.06 25.10
CA ILE A 462 -12.08 3.46 24.82
C ILE A 462 -13.35 3.84 25.57
N ARG A 463 -14.33 2.94 25.66
CA ARG A 463 -15.58 3.20 26.40
C ARG A 463 -15.37 3.48 27.88
N ARG A 464 -14.45 2.76 28.53
CA ARG A 464 -14.08 3.04 29.93
C ARG A 464 -13.45 4.42 30.06
N VAL A 465 -12.59 4.79 29.11
CA VAL A 465 -11.99 6.13 29.04
C VAL A 465 -13.05 7.20 28.86
N VAL A 466 -13.99 7.01 27.92
CA VAL A 466 -15.11 7.93 27.66
C VAL A 466 -15.94 8.17 28.92
N ARG A 467 -16.24 7.13 29.68
CA ARG A 467 -16.99 7.27 30.95
C ARG A 467 -16.21 7.98 32.06
N THR A 468 -14.88 7.97 31.98
CA THR A 468 -14.02 8.50 33.05
C THR A 468 -13.62 9.96 32.79
N VAL A 469 -13.33 10.30 31.54
CA VAL A 469 -12.82 11.63 31.15
C VAL A 469 -13.61 12.31 30.02
N GLY A 470 -14.54 11.60 29.38
CA GLY A 470 -15.42 12.19 28.36
C GLY A 470 -16.54 13.01 28.99
N ARG A 471 -16.97 14.04 28.28
CA ARG A 471 -18.13 14.86 28.68
C ARG A 471 -19.37 14.21 28.04
N VAL A 472 -20.10 13.44 28.84
CA VAL A 472 -21.27 12.67 28.41
C VAL A 472 -22.50 13.56 28.42
N ASP A 473 -23.29 13.48 27.36
CA ASP A 473 -24.63 14.07 27.24
C ASP A 473 -25.65 12.92 27.26
N ASP A 474 -26.28 12.73 28.43
CA ASP A 474 -27.25 11.67 28.68
C ASP A 474 -28.55 11.85 27.88
N GLU A 475 -28.91 13.08 27.47
CA GLU A 475 -30.15 13.34 26.71
C GLU A 475 -30.04 12.82 25.27
N ASN A 476 -28.86 12.99 24.66
CA ASN A 476 -28.58 12.57 23.29
C ASN A 476 -27.80 11.25 23.20
N ASN A 477 -27.53 10.59 24.34
CA ASN A 477 -26.66 9.42 24.46
C ASN A 477 -25.30 9.61 23.76
N SER A 478 -24.75 10.83 23.81
CA SER A 478 -23.54 11.22 23.08
C SER A 478 -22.41 11.59 24.05
N ALA A 479 -21.18 11.73 23.55
CA ALA A 479 -20.07 12.22 24.37
C ALA A 479 -19.07 13.02 23.57
N THR A 480 -18.32 13.90 24.23
CA THR A 480 -17.18 14.63 23.65
C THR A 480 -15.89 14.31 24.39
N LEU A 481 -14.78 14.23 23.65
CA LEU A 481 -13.44 13.99 24.17
C LEU A 481 -12.43 14.89 23.49
N ASP A 482 -11.54 15.48 24.28
CA ASP A 482 -10.31 16.06 23.75
C ASP A 482 -9.38 14.94 23.29
N VAL A 483 -8.89 15.03 22.06
CA VAL A 483 -8.04 14.01 21.45
C VAL A 483 -6.87 14.60 20.66
N TYR A 484 -5.81 13.81 20.54
CA TYR A 484 -4.80 14.00 19.50
C TYR A 484 -4.95 12.91 18.44
N LEU A 485 -4.94 13.31 17.18
CA LEU A 485 -5.19 12.46 16.02
C LEU A 485 -4.00 12.47 15.07
N GLN A 486 -3.59 11.29 14.61
CA GLN A 486 -2.58 11.16 13.57
C GLN A 486 -2.99 10.10 12.55
N LEU A 487 -2.88 10.42 11.27
CA LEU A 487 -3.08 9.45 10.20
C LEU A 487 -1.92 8.44 10.20
N PHE A 488 -2.24 7.14 10.23
CA PHE A 488 -1.23 6.10 10.09
C PHE A 488 -0.79 5.93 8.64
N ARG A 489 0.38 5.29 8.49
CA ARG A 489 0.78 4.65 7.24
C ARG A 489 -0.32 3.72 6.74
N VAL A 490 -0.47 3.67 5.43
CA VAL A 490 -1.24 2.62 4.78
C VAL A 490 -0.63 1.28 5.21
N THR A 491 -1.44 0.38 5.73
CA THR A 491 -0.96 -0.95 6.12
C THR A 491 -0.64 -1.76 4.88
N THR A 492 0.34 -2.66 5.02
CA THR A 492 0.81 -3.54 3.94
C THR A 492 -0.27 -4.45 3.32
N CYS A 493 -1.44 -4.49 3.96
CA CYS A 493 -2.58 -5.29 3.59
C CYS A 493 -3.56 -4.61 2.62
N ALA A 494 -3.29 -3.37 2.15
CA ALA A 494 -4.12 -2.67 1.15
C ALA A 494 -3.35 -2.28 -0.14
N LEU A 495 -2.17 -2.87 -0.37
CA LEU A 495 -1.14 -2.18 -1.14
C LEU A 495 -1.16 -2.35 -2.67
N PRO A 496 -0.77 -1.28 -3.40
CA PRO A 496 -0.38 -1.34 -4.81
C PRO A 496 0.81 -2.30 -4.99
N ALA A 497 0.85 -3.02 -6.10
CA ALA A 497 1.88 -4.02 -6.38
C ALA A 497 3.32 -3.50 -6.29
N TYR A 498 3.55 -2.19 -6.45
CA TYR A 498 4.87 -1.55 -6.29
C TYR A 498 5.46 -1.64 -4.89
N GLU A 499 4.65 -1.54 -3.86
CA GLU A 499 5.15 -1.64 -2.48
C GLU A 499 5.58 -3.08 -2.16
N ALA A 500 4.79 -4.06 -2.61
CA ALA A 500 5.17 -5.47 -2.49
C ALA A 500 6.49 -5.77 -3.22
N VAL A 501 6.71 -5.16 -4.38
CA VAL A 501 7.99 -5.26 -5.13
C VAL A 501 9.14 -4.59 -4.36
N SER A 502 8.93 -3.38 -3.83
CA SER A 502 9.92 -2.64 -3.05
C SER A 502 10.39 -3.45 -1.83
N GLU A 503 9.47 -4.15 -1.15
CA GLU A 503 9.76 -4.96 0.04
C GLU A 503 10.21 -6.39 -0.29
N ALA A 504 9.95 -6.90 -1.50
CA ALA A 504 10.21 -8.29 -1.87
C ALA A 504 11.70 -8.68 -1.88
N GLY A 505 12.61 -7.69 -1.93
CA GLY A 505 14.04 -7.94 -2.03
C GLY A 505 14.38 -8.69 -3.33
N LEU A 506 13.97 -8.13 -4.47
CA LEU A 506 14.12 -8.70 -5.82
C LEU A 506 15.53 -9.14 -6.21
N LEU A 507 16.55 -8.72 -5.46
CA LEU A 507 17.94 -9.13 -5.61
C LEU A 507 18.18 -10.64 -5.42
N ARG A 508 17.21 -11.39 -4.89
CA ARG A 508 17.27 -12.86 -4.85
C ARG A 508 17.12 -13.38 -6.28
N THR A 509 18.25 -13.76 -6.88
CA THR A 509 18.34 -14.13 -8.29
C THR A 509 17.41 -15.31 -8.62
N VAL A 510 16.82 -15.25 -9.81
CA VAL A 510 16.10 -16.37 -10.41
C VAL A 510 17.12 -17.49 -10.71
N PRO A 511 16.91 -18.74 -10.24
CA PRO A 511 17.89 -19.81 -10.43
C PRO A 511 18.23 -20.01 -11.92
N GLU A 512 19.49 -20.25 -12.25
CA GLU A 512 19.96 -20.31 -13.65
C GLU A 512 19.26 -21.42 -14.46
N ASP A 513 19.03 -22.58 -13.84
CA ASP A 513 18.37 -23.73 -14.48
C ASP A 513 16.84 -23.67 -14.39
N SER A 514 16.26 -22.55 -13.97
CA SER A 514 14.82 -22.42 -13.79
C SER A 514 14.09 -21.98 -15.05
N LEU A 515 12.78 -22.26 -15.10
CA LEU A 515 11.92 -21.77 -16.16
C LEU A 515 11.85 -20.24 -16.17
N GLY A 516 11.89 -19.62 -14.99
CA GLY A 516 11.94 -18.17 -14.84
C GLY A 516 13.15 -17.56 -15.54
N ARG A 517 14.31 -18.23 -15.52
CA ARG A 517 15.49 -17.75 -16.26
C ARG A 517 15.29 -17.84 -17.77
N GLN A 518 14.69 -18.92 -18.26
CA GLN A 518 14.33 -19.06 -19.67
C GLN A 518 13.32 -18.00 -20.11
N ILE A 519 12.38 -17.63 -19.23
CA ILE A 519 11.41 -16.56 -19.49
C ILE A 519 12.12 -15.21 -19.62
N LEU A 520 13.02 -14.85 -18.68
CA LEU A 520 13.78 -13.60 -18.78
C LEU A 520 14.58 -13.53 -20.09
N ASP A 521 15.22 -14.63 -20.48
CA ASP A 521 16.00 -14.70 -21.71
C ASP A 521 15.14 -14.57 -22.98
N LYS A 522 13.89 -15.05 -22.97
CA LYS A 522 12.95 -14.86 -24.09
C LYS A 522 12.38 -13.45 -24.17
N VAL A 523 12.13 -12.83 -23.02
CA VAL A 523 11.53 -11.49 -22.95
C VAL A 523 12.55 -10.39 -23.23
N TYR A 524 13.76 -10.51 -22.69
CA TYR A 524 14.80 -9.48 -22.74
C TYR A 524 16.00 -9.82 -23.63
N GLY A 525 16.14 -11.07 -24.06
CA GLY A 525 17.24 -11.48 -24.93
C GLY A 525 17.03 -11.13 -26.39
N ALA A 526 18.13 -11.03 -27.15
CA ALA A 526 18.06 -10.88 -28.60
C ALA A 526 17.70 -12.23 -29.24
N ALA A 527 16.53 -12.30 -29.87
CA ALA A 527 16.12 -13.44 -30.69
C ALA A 527 16.45 -13.17 -32.17
N PRO A 528 17.05 -14.13 -32.90
CA PRO A 528 17.25 -13.99 -34.35
C PRO A 528 15.88 -13.86 -35.06
N LEU A 529 15.87 -13.24 -36.24
CA LEU A 529 14.71 -13.19 -37.14
C LEU A 529 14.42 -14.59 -37.69
N THR A 530 13.89 -15.48 -36.85
CA THR A 530 13.43 -16.82 -37.23
C THR A 530 11.92 -16.88 -37.10
N VAL A 531 11.30 -17.79 -37.86
CA VAL A 531 9.85 -18.07 -37.79
C VAL A 531 9.48 -18.38 -36.33
N ALA A 532 8.37 -17.79 -35.86
CA ALA A 532 7.85 -18.07 -34.52
C ALA A 532 7.73 -19.59 -34.32
N PRO A 533 8.12 -20.13 -33.14
CA PRO A 533 8.02 -21.56 -32.92
C PRO A 533 6.56 -22.01 -33.07
N GLU A 534 6.29 -22.94 -34.00
CA GLU A 534 4.95 -23.52 -34.14
C GLU A 534 4.61 -24.29 -32.85
N PRO A 535 3.37 -24.17 -32.33
CA PRO A 535 2.94 -25.02 -31.24
C PRO A 535 3.01 -26.50 -31.66
N ASP A 536 3.51 -27.37 -30.77
CA ASP A 536 3.56 -28.81 -31.03
C ASP A 536 2.20 -29.34 -31.47
N LYS A 537 2.14 -29.89 -32.69
CA LYS A 537 0.90 -30.39 -33.33
C LYS A 537 0.26 -31.57 -32.58
N ASP A 538 0.98 -32.19 -31.65
CA ASP A 538 0.59 -33.45 -30.99
C ASP A 538 -0.31 -33.29 -29.74
N SER A 539 -0.83 -32.10 -29.40
CA SER A 539 -1.47 -31.94 -28.07
C SER A 539 -2.79 -31.17 -27.95
N SER A 540 -3.48 -30.73 -29.00
CA SER A 540 -4.66 -29.83 -28.84
C SER A 540 -5.97 -30.27 -29.51
N ALA A 541 -6.01 -31.38 -30.26
CA ALA A 541 -7.15 -31.71 -31.11
C ALA A 541 -8.19 -32.67 -30.49
N SER A 542 -7.91 -33.34 -29.37
CA SER A 542 -8.76 -34.42 -28.84
C SER A 542 -9.73 -34.03 -27.71
N ASP A 543 -9.54 -32.86 -27.08
CA ASP A 543 -10.25 -32.52 -25.83
C ASP A 543 -11.65 -31.92 -26.06
N PHE A 544 -11.95 -31.49 -27.30
CA PHE A 544 -13.29 -31.04 -27.71
C PHE A 544 -13.85 -32.06 -28.72
N ALA A 545 -14.62 -33.02 -28.22
CA ALA A 545 -15.36 -33.94 -29.09
C ALA A 545 -16.43 -33.14 -29.84
N ASP A 546 -16.28 -33.05 -31.16
CA ASP A 546 -17.19 -32.39 -32.10
C ASP A 546 -17.34 -30.86 -31.94
N GLY A 547 -16.51 -30.09 -32.65
CA GLY A 547 -16.85 -28.71 -33.04
C GLY A 547 -16.32 -27.55 -32.20
N TYR A 548 -15.43 -27.78 -31.20
CA TYR A 548 -14.86 -26.71 -30.36
C TYR A 548 -15.92 -25.77 -29.75
N SER A 549 -17.07 -26.30 -29.35
CA SER A 549 -18.05 -25.58 -28.56
C SER A 549 -17.79 -25.77 -27.06
N ILE A 550 -18.10 -24.74 -26.27
CA ILE A 550 -18.05 -24.79 -24.81
C ILE A 550 -19.43 -24.52 -24.23
N THR A 551 -19.80 -25.23 -23.18
CA THR A 551 -21.03 -24.93 -22.43
C THR A 551 -20.72 -24.00 -21.26
N TYR A 552 -21.26 -22.78 -21.31
CA TYR A 552 -21.10 -21.73 -20.30
C TYR A 552 -22.47 -21.32 -19.75
N HIS A 553 -22.70 -21.50 -18.45
CA HIS A 553 -24.00 -21.30 -17.79
C HIS A 553 -25.18 -21.99 -18.51
N GLY A 554 -24.94 -23.18 -19.08
CA GLY A 554 -25.95 -23.95 -19.82
C GLY A 554 -26.16 -23.51 -21.28
N HIS A 555 -25.45 -22.49 -21.74
CA HIS A 555 -25.47 -22.05 -23.13
C HIS A 555 -24.26 -22.59 -23.91
N GLU A 556 -24.49 -23.06 -25.13
CA GLU A 556 -23.43 -23.48 -26.03
C GLU A 556 -22.81 -22.27 -26.74
N LEU A 557 -21.50 -22.09 -26.63
CA LEU A 557 -20.71 -21.06 -27.29
C LEU A 557 -19.76 -21.71 -28.28
N VAL A 558 -19.84 -21.33 -29.55
CA VAL A 558 -18.91 -21.79 -30.59
C VAL A 558 -17.70 -20.88 -30.62
N LEU A 559 -16.51 -21.45 -30.46
CA LEU A 559 -15.26 -20.67 -30.45
C LEU A 559 -14.84 -20.27 -31.86
N THR A 560 -14.36 -19.03 -32.01
CA THR A 560 -13.78 -18.54 -33.26
C THR A 560 -12.42 -19.19 -33.53
N GLU A 561 -11.92 -19.09 -34.77
CA GLU A 561 -10.58 -19.57 -35.11
C GLU A 561 -9.48 -18.94 -34.24
N GLU A 562 -9.53 -17.62 -34.04
CA GLU A 562 -8.58 -16.91 -33.17
C GLU A 562 -8.64 -17.42 -31.72
N GLN A 563 -9.85 -17.68 -31.20
CA GLN A 563 -10.04 -18.25 -29.87
C GLN A 563 -9.51 -19.69 -29.76
N ARG A 564 -9.67 -20.51 -30.81
CA ARG A 564 -9.11 -21.88 -30.88
C ARG A 564 -7.58 -21.87 -30.90
N GLN A 565 -6.99 -20.94 -31.64
CA GLN A 565 -5.54 -20.73 -31.65
C GLN A 565 -5.05 -20.27 -30.28
N ALA A 566 -5.80 -19.39 -29.60
CA ALA A 566 -5.46 -18.95 -28.26
C ALA A 566 -5.56 -20.06 -27.21
N LEU A 567 -6.55 -20.94 -27.28
CA LEU A 567 -6.59 -22.15 -26.46
C LEU A 567 -5.40 -23.06 -26.74
N THR A 568 -5.12 -23.33 -28.01
CA THR A 568 -3.98 -24.18 -28.41
C THR A 568 -2.66 -23.62 -27.87
N LEU A 569 -2.45 -22.31 -28.03
CA LEU A 569 -1.26 -21.64 -27.52
C LEU A 569 -1.20 -21.66 -25.99
N GLY A 570 -2.31 -21.37 -25.32
CA GLY A 570 -2.44 -21.40 -23.87
C GLY A 570 -2.22 -22.79 -23.27
N LEU A 571 -2.45 -23.87 -24.03
CA LEU A 571 -2.25 -25.27 -23.62
C LEU A 571 -0.88 -25.83 -24.01
N SER A 572 -0.11 -25.13 -24.84
CA SER A 572 1.24 -25.54 -25.27
C SER A 572 2.23 -25.63 -24.10
N ASN A 573 3.40 -26.22 -24.34
CA ASN A 573 4.47 -26.36 -23.34
C ASN A 573 5.47 -25.17 -23.33
N PHE A 574 5.13 -24.04 -23.95
CA PHE A 574 5.99 -22.87 -23.92
C PHE A 574 6.14 -22.33 -22.49
N SER A 575 7.37 -21.92 -22.14
CA SER A 575 7.70 -21.32 -20.85
C SER A 575 6.90 -20.04 -20.55
N ILE A 576 6.62 -19.26 -21.59
CA ILE A 576 5.79 -18.06 -21.55
C ILE A 576 5.01 -17.92 -22.84
N VAL A 577 3.76 -17.49 -22.74
CA VAL A 577 2.88 -17.13 -23.88
C VAL A 577 2.11 -15.87 -23.55
N GLY A 578 1.72 -15.10 -24.57
CA GLY A 578 0.79 -14.00 -24.43
C GLY A 578 -0.43 -14.11 -25.34
N ILE A 579 -1.57 -13.69 -24.82
CA ILE A 579 -2.86 -13.62 -25.53
C ILE A 579 -3.29 -12.17 -25.49
N GLN A 580 -3.12 -11.49 -26.61
CA GLN A 580 -3.61 -10.13 -26.81
C GLN A 580 -5.06 -10.20 -27.24
N GLY A 581 -5.95 -9.45 -26.63
CA GLY A 581 -7.34 -9.41 -27.08
C GLY A 581 -7.95 -8.03 -26.93
N ALA A 582 -8.64 -7.57 -27.97
CA ALA A 582 -9.41 -6.34 -27.90
C ALA A 582 -10.56 -6.44 -26.88
N PHE A 583 -11.29 -5.36 -26.66
CA PHE A 583 -12.50 -5.34 -25.84
C PHE A 583 -13.55 -6.36 -26.35
N GLY A 584 -14.24 -7.07 -25.44
CA GLY A 584 -15.36 -7.95 -25.81
C GLY A 584 -15.02 -9.22 -26.61
N THR A 585 -13.74 -9.59 -26.73
CA THR A 585 -13.30 -10.74 -27.54
C THR A 585 -13.34 -12.10 -26.81
N GLY A 586 -13.77 -12.11 -25.54
CA GLY A 586 -13.83 -13.31 -24.72
C GLY A 586 -12.53 -13.69 -24.01
N LYS A 587 -11.60 -12.74 -23.81
CA LYS A 587 -10.32 -12.95 -23.09
C LYS A 587 -10.46 -13.78 -21.81
N THR A 588 -11.34 -13.37 -20.89
CA THR A 588 -11.55 -14.05 -19.60
C THR A 588 -12.13 -15.45 -19.77
N ILE A 589 -13.01 -15.67 -20.75
CA ILE A 589 -13.55 -17.00 -21.08
C ILE A 589 -12.41 -17.92 -21.55
N ILE A 590 -11.53 -17.43 -22.43
CA ILE A 590 -10.37 -18.19 -22.89
C ILE A 590 -9.42 -18.48 -21.73
N GLY A 591 -9.13 -17.49 -20.86
CA GLY A 591 -8.32 -17.69 -19.66
C GLY A 591 -8.89 -18.76 -18.71
N ALA A 592 -10.21 -18.72 -18.46
CA ALA A 592 -10.92 -19.71 -17.66
C ALA A 592 -10.87 -21.12 -18.27
N CYS A 593 -11.02 -21.22 -19.60
CA CYS A 593 -10.90 -22.48 -20.33
C CYS A 593 -9.48 -23.05 -20.24
N VAL A 594 -8.45 -22.23 -20.48
CA VAL A 594 -7.04 -22.63 -20.36
C VAL A 594 -6.74 -23.13 -18.95
N ALA A 595 -7.12 -22.38 -17.92
CA ALA A 595 -6.89 -22.78 -16.52
C ALA A 595 -7.55 -24.13 -16.19
N SER A 596 -8.81 -24.31 -16.61
CA SER A 596 -9.58 -25.52 -16.32
C SER A 596 -9.07 -26.75 -17.09
N LEU A 597 -8.70 -26.59 -18.36
CA LEU A 597 -8.14 -27.68 -19.18
C LEU A 597 -6.74 -28.09 -18.72
N LEU A 598 -5.91 -27.15 -18.26
CA LEU A 598 -4.60 -27.48 -17.68
C LEU A 598 -4.74 -28.32 -16.41
N VAL A 599 -5.77 -28.05 -15.58
CA VAL A 599 -6.09 -28.91 -14.43
C VAL A 599 -6.44 -30.33 -14.86
N HIS A 600 -7.22 -30.50 -15.93
CA HIS A 600 -7.52 -31.83 -16.49
C HIS A 600 -6.29 -32.55 -17.03
N ARG A 601 -5.25 -31.80 -17.43
CA ARG A 601 -3.92 -32.33 -17.81
C ARG A 601 -2.99 -32.58 -16.61
N GLY A 602 -3.48 -32.41 -15.38
CA GLY A 602 -2.73 -32.69 -14.16
C GLY A 602 -1.90 -31.51 -13.63
N HIS A 603 -2.00 -30.33 -14.24
CA HIS A 603 -1.31 -29.13 -13.76
C HIS A 603 -2.03 -28.48 -12.57
N ARG A 604 -1.31 -27.63 -11.85
CA ARG A 604 -1.86 -26.78 -10.77
C ARG A 604 -1.64 -25.32 -11.11
N VAL A 605 -2.74 -24.58 -11.15
CA VAL A 605 -2.77 -23.25 -11.77
C VAL A 605 -2.97 -22.17 -10.71
N ILE A 606 -2.15 -21.13 -10.77
CA ILE A 606 -2.41 -19.87 -10.06
C ILE A 606 -2.99 -18.90 -11.09
N VAL A 607 -4.16 -18.34 -10.79
CA VAL A 607 -4.79 -17.30 -11.59
C VAL A 607 -4.68 -15.99 -10.83
N THR A 608 -4.16 -14.95 -11.47
CA THR A 608 -3.98 -13.64 -10.85
C THR A 608 -4.38 -12.50 -11.76
N ALA A 609 -4.82 -11.39 -11.15
CA ALA A 609 -5.13 -10.14 -11.82
C ALA A 609 -4.89 -8.97 -10.87
N SER A 610 -4.84 -7.75 -11.40
CA SER A 610 -4.53 -6.54 -10.60
C SER A 610 -5.63 -6.14 -9.62
N THR A 611 -6.90 -6.46 -9.89
CA THR A 611 -8.06 -6.02 -9.08
C THR A 611 -8.85 -7.19 -8.50
N ASN A 612 -9.54 -6.95 -7.37
CA ASN A 612 -10.42 -7.94 -6.76
C ASN A 612 -11.65 -8.28 -7.62
N ALA A 613 -12.10 -7.32 -8.45
CA ALA A 613 -13.20 -7.53 -9.38
C ALA A 613 -12.79 -8.48 -10.52
N ALA A 614 -11.62 -8.27 -11.13
CA ALA A 614 -11.11 -9.14 -12.19
C ALA A 614 -10.92 -10.59 -11.71
N VAL A 615 -10.31 -10.78 -10.53
CA VAL A 615 -10.17 -12.14 -9.96
C VAL A 615 -11.52 -12.77 -9.60
N ALA A 616 -12.53 -12.00 -9.19
CA ALA A 616 -13.86 -12.52 -8.96
C ALA A 616 -14.54 -12.92 -10.28
N HIS A 617 -14.43 -12.08 -11.31
CA HIS A 617 -15.01 -12.32 -12.63
C HIS A 617 -14.45 -13.57 -13.31
N ILE A 618 -13.12 -13.79 -13.30
CA ILE A 618 -12.55 -15.04 -13.81
C ILE A 618 -12.92 -16.25 -12.94
N THR A 619 -13.09 -16.08 -11.63
CA THR A 619 -13.56 -17.14 -10.73
C THR A 619 -14.98 -17.57 -11.10
N GLU A 620 -15.90 -16.62 -11.28
CA GLU A 620 -17.28 -16.87 -11.73
C GLU A 620 -17.30 -17.51 -13.11
N THR A 621 -16.45 -17.04 -14.02
CA THR A 621 -16.32 -17.61 -15.37
C THR A 621 -15.91 -19.09 -15.30
N ILE A 622 -14.92 -19.46 -14.48
CA ILE A 622 -14.52 -20.85 -14.26
C ILE A 622 -15.68 -21.68 -13.69
N LEU A 623 -16.40 -21.15 -12.70
CA LEU A 623 -17.56 -21.83 -12.09
C LEU A 623 -18.72 -22.03 -13.09
N GLY A 624 -18.85 -21.17 -14.10
CA GLY A 624 -19.86 -21.25 -15.16
C GLY A 624 -19.57 -22.29 -16.24
N LEU A 625 -18.33 -22.77 -16.38
CA LEU A 625 -17.94 -23.75 -17.39
C LEU A 625 -18.36 -25.16 -16.99
N SER A 626 -19.18 -25.83 -17.81
CA SER A 626 -19.69 -27.16 -17.47
C SER A 626 -18.59 -28.23 -17.34
N PHE A 627 -17.54 -28.16 -18.16
CA PHE A 627 -16.41 -29.09 -18.07
C PHE A 627 -15.45 -28.78 -16.91
N ALA A 628 -15.57 -27.62 -16.27
CA ALA A 628 -14.83 -27.30 -15.05
C ALA A 628 -15.53 -27.86 -13.79
N ALA A 629 -16.67 -28.54 -13.94
CA ALA A 629 -17.35 -29.21 -12.84
C ALA A 629 -16.41 -30.19 -12.13
N GLY A 630 -16.13 -29.93 -10.85
CA GLY A 630 -15.23 -30.73 -10.02
C GLY A 630 -13.81 -30.16 -9.84
N VAL A 631 -13.44 -29.11 -10.57
CA VAL A 631 -12.18 -28.38 -10.33
C VAL A 631 -12.20 -27.77 -8.94
N LYS A 632 -11.22 -28.11 -8.09
CA LYS A 632 -11.12 -27.55 -6.75
C LYS A 632 -10.43 -26.20 -6.80
N MET A 633 -11.22 -25.15 -6.65
CA MET A 633 -10.74 -23.77 -6.66
C MET A 633 -10.78 -23.17 -5.25
N CYS A 634 -9.86 -22.24 -4.99
CA CYS A 634 -9.88 -21.37 -3.82
C CYS A 634 -9.45 -19.96 -4.23
N ARG A 635 -10.32 -18.97 -3.98
CA ARG A 635 -10.03 -17.54 -4.18
C ARG A 635 -9.57 -16.91 -2.86
N PHE A 636 -8.38 -16.35 -2.83
CA PHE A 636 -7.87 -15.63 -1.67
C PHE A 636 -8.21 -14.13 -1.77
N VAL A 637 -8.90 -13.63 -0.74
CA VAL A 637 -9.19 -12.21 -0.55
C VAL A 637 -8.61 -11.78 0.79
N ALA A 638 -7.83 -10.70 0.81
CA ALA A 638 -7.24 -10.19 2.03
C ALA A 638 -8.34 -9.74 3.02
N GLU A 639 -8.14 -10.06 4.30
CA GLU A 639 -9.15 -9.82 5.35
C GLU A 639 -9.46 -8.33 5.57
N THR A 640 -8.52 -7.45 5.22
CA THR A 640 -8.64 -5.99 5.29
C THR A 640 -9.68 -5.36 4.36
N ILE A 641 -10.04 -6.05 3.28
CA ILE A 641 -10.98 -5.56 2.25
C ILE A 641 -12.18 -6.49 2.09
N LEU A 642 -12.21 -7.60 2.82
CA LEU A 642 -13.23 -8.64 2.69
C LEU A 642 -14.66 -8.16 2.99
N PHE A 643 -14.78 -7.11 3.80
CA PHE A 643 -16.04 -6.50 4.19
C PHE A 643 -16.34 -5.20 3.45
N ASP A 644 -15.55 -4.87 2.43
CA ASP A 644 -15.88 -3.78 1.51
C ASP A 644 -16.97 -4.27 0.55
N ASP A 645 -18.13 -3.60 0.57
CA ASP A 645 -19.27 -3.96 -0.29
C ASP A 645 -18.96 -3.84 -1.79
N SER A 646 -17.89 -3.14 -2.16
CA SER A 646 -17.43 -3.06 -3.56
C SER A 646 -16.67 -4.30 -4.04
N VAL A 647 -16.25 -5.20 -3.13
CA VAL A 647 -15.54 -6.43 -3.44
C VAL A 647 -16.54 -7.58 -3.68
N PRO A 648 -16.61 -8.14 -4.90
CA PRO A 648 -17.52 -9.25 -5.17
C PRO A 648 -17.15 -10.48 -4.35
N ARG A 649 -18.16 -11.22 -3.87
CA ARG A 649 -18.01 -12.48 -3.13
C ARG A 649 -18.31 -13.65 -4.05
N THR A 650 -17.56 -14.74 -3.91
CA THR A 650 -17.78 -15.94 -4.71
C THR A 650 -17.86 -17.19 -3.82
N PRO A 651 -18.53 -18.27 -4.26
CA PRO A 651 -18.54 -19.54 -3.51
C PRO A 651 -17.14 -20.16 -3.35
N ALA A 652 -16.16 -19.74 -4.15
CA ALA A 652 -14.79 -20.23 -4.09
C ALA A 652 -13.91 -19.45 -3.09
N ASP A 653 -14.43 -18.41 -2.44
CA ASP A 653 -13.67 -17.61 -1.48
C ASP A 653 -13.12 -18.50 -0.36
N MET A 654 -11.85 -18.30 0.00
CA MET A 654 -11.15 -19.13 0.99
C MET A 654 -11.95 -19.28 2.28
N ASN A 655 -12.55 -18.19 2.77
CA ASN A 655 -13.35 -18.23 3.99
C ASN A 655 -14.65 -19.04 3.84
N GLU A 656 -15.29 -19.01 2.68
CA GLU A 656 -16.47 -19.86 2.39
C GLU A 656 -16.09 -21.34 2.27
N VAL A 657 -14.97 -21.63 1.62
CA VAL A 657 -14.40 -22.99 1.53
C VAL A 657 -14.02 -23.52 2.91
N LEU A 658 -13.35 -22.71 3.74
CA LEU A 658 -12.93 -23.08 5.09
C LEU A 658 -14.12 -23.26 6.04
N LYS A 659 -15.18 -22.45 5.90
CA LYS A 659 -16.42 -22.64 6.67
C LYS A 659 -17.03 -24.00 6.41
N THR A 660 -17.07 -24.50 5.18
CA THR A 660 -17.69 -25.80 4.86
C THR A 660 -16.75 -27.01 5.09
N PHE A 661 -15.49 -26.77 5.43
CA PHE A 661 -14.42 -27.77 5.46
C PHE A 661 -14.67 -28.96 6.39
N ALA A 662 -15.11 -28.70 7.63
CA ALA A 662 -15.33 -29.73 8.64
C ALA A 662 -16.38 -30.77 8.19
N ASP A 663 -17.40 -30.33 7.45
CA ASP A 663 -18.43 -31.22 6.93
C ASP A 663 -17.93 -31.99 5.73
N ARG A 664 -17.21 -31.33 4.83
CA ARG A 664 -16.69 -31.93 3.60
C ARG A 664 -15.70 -33.06 3.85
N PHE A 665 -14.94 -32.99 4.94
CA PHE A 665 -13.89 -33.96 5.29
C PHE A 665 -14.15 -34.66 6.63
N ARG A 666 -15.41 -34.72 7.08
CA ARG A 666 -15.80 -35.25 8.39
C ARG A 666 -15.23 -36.64 8.70
N ASP A 667 -15.19 -37.51 7.69
CA ASP A 667 -14.79 -38.91 7.86
C ASP A 667 -13.27 -39.11 7.88
N VAL A 668 -12.49 -38.10 7.46
CA VAL A 668 -11.03 -38.20 7.27
C VAL A 668 -10.26 -37.26 8.20
N LEU A 669 -10.94 -36.26 8.79
CA LEU A 669 -10.30 -35.29 9.66
C LEU A 669 -10.03 -35.83 11.07
N PRO A 670 -8.82 -35.66 11.61
CA PRO A 670 -8.53 -35.88 13.01
C PRO A 670 -9.45 -35.04 13.91
N LYS A 671 -9.90 -35.59 15.05
CA LYS A 671 -10.85 -34.92 15.97
C LYS A 671 -10.41 -33.53 16.42
N ASN A 672 -9.11 -33.33 16.66
CA ASN A 672 -8.56 -32.03 17.04
C ASN A 672 -8.72 -30.99 15.91
N ILE A 673 -8.43 -31.38 14.67
CA ILE A 673 -8.57 -30.51 13.49
C ILE A 673 -10.04 -30.24 13.20
N SER A 674 -10.91 -31.25 13.30
CA SER A 674 -12.36 -31.05 13.17
C SER A 674 -12.88 -30.02 14.17
N LYS A 675 -12.44 -30.07 15.44
CA LYS A 675 -12.80 -29.08 16.46
C LYS A 675 -12.29 -27.68 16.13
N GLN A 676 -11.07 -27.58 15.58
CA GLN A 676 -10.52 -26.30 15.12
C GLN A 676 -11.32 -25.73 13.95
N CYS A 677 -11.70 -26.56 12.98
CA CYS A 677 -12.53 -26.14 11.84
C CYS A 677 -13.91 -25.66 12.30
N GLN A 678 -14.51 -26.33 13.28
CA GLN A 678 -15.79 -25.92 13.87
C GLN A 678 -15.67 -24.56 14.58
N ARG A 679 -14.65 -24.38 15.44
CA ARG A 679 -14.39 -23.09 16.10
C ARG A 679 -14.15 -21.97 15.10
N PHE A 680 -13.38 -22.23 14.04
CA PHE A 680 -13.15 -21.27 12.97
C PHE A 680 -14.47 -20.89 12.28
N ARG A 681 -15.31 -21.88 11.92
CA ARG A 681 -16.61 -21.66 11.30
C ARG A 681 -17.54 -20.84 12.19
N GLU A 682 -17.68 -21.23 13.45
CA GLU A 682 -18.53 -20.55 14.43
C GLU A 682 -18.11 -19.08 14.58
N GLY A 683 -16.82 -18.83 14.82
CA GLY A 683 -16.30 -17.48 14.92
C GLY A 683 -16.47 -16.68 13.63
N ARG A 684 -16.23 -17.30 12.47
CA ARG A 684 -16.36 -16.64 11.17
C ARG A 684 -17.80 -16.29 10.81
N ASN A 685 -18.75 -17.18 11.08
CA ASN A 685 -20.18 -16.91 10.87
C ASN A 685 -20.63 -15.73 11.74
N LEU A 686 -20.21 -15.70 13.01
CA LEU A 686 -20.56 -14.62 13.92
C LEU A 686 -20.03 -13.26 13.43
N ILE A 687 -18.78 -13.22 12.93
CA ILE A 687 -18.21 -12.02 12.30
C ILE A 687 -19.01 -11.62 11.04
N ASP A 688 -19.27 -12.57 10.14
CA ASP A 688 -19.99 -12.29 8.89
C ASP A 688 -21.43 -11.77 9.16
N ASP A 689 -22.14 -12.38 10.10
CA ASP A 689 -23.51 -11.99 10.49
C ASP A 689 -23.53 -10.61 11.14
N HIS A 690 -22.52 -10.29 11.97
CA HIS A 690 -22.37 -8.95 12.53
C HIS A 690 -22.19 -7.90 11.43
N HIS A 691 -21.31 -8.16 10.45
CA HIS A 691 -21.11 -7.25 9.32
C HIS A 691 -22.36 -7.06 8.44
N ARG A 692 -23.11 -8.14 8.16
CA ARG A 692 -24.37 -8.06 7.38
C ARG A 692 -25.46 -7.27 8.09
N ASN A 693 -25.71 -7.58 9.36
CA ASN A 693 -26.74 -6.89 10.16
C ASN A 693 -26.42 -5.40 10.34
N ARG A 694 -25.14 -5.02 10.28
CA ARG A 694 -24.70 -3.63 10.28
C ARG A 694 -25.07 -2.89 8.99
N ALA A 695 -24.85 -3.51 7.82
CA ALA A 695 -25.16 -2.90 6.52
C ALA A 695 -26.65 -2.53 6.38
N SER A 696 -27.54 -3.21 7.12
CA SER A 696 -28.99 -2.97 7.13
C SER A 696 -29.49 -1.96 8.18
N GLY A 697 -28.61 -1.11 8.76
CA GLY A 697 -29.04 -0.02 9.65
C GLY A 697 -28.82 -0.24 11.16
N GLY A 698 -27.91 -1.15 11.54
CA GLY A 698 -27.24 -1.18 12.86
C GLY A 698 -28.12 -1.54 14.08
N ARG A 699 -28.09 -2.80 14.51
CA ARG A 699 -28.55 -3.20 15.86
C ARG A 699 -27.45 -2.97 16.89
N ILE A 700 -27.79 -2.34 18.02
CA ILE A 700 -26.92 -2.22 19.20
C ILE A 700 -26.64 -3.62 19.74
N LEU A 701 -25.37 -4.02 19.79
CA LEU A 701 -24.97 -5.27 20.45
C LEU A 701 -25.03 -5.12 21.97
N SER A 702 -25.54 -6.14 22.66
CA SER A 702 -25.42 -6.30 24.12
C SER A 702 -23.96 -6.51 24.55
N ALA A 703 -23.65 -6.32 25.83
CA ALA A 703 -22.30 -6.55 26.35
C ALA A 703 -21.81 -7.99 26.13
N PHE A 704 -22.73 -8.96 26.20
CA PHE A 704 -22.45 -10.37 25.95
C PHE A 704 -22.10 -10.63 24.48
N GLU A 705 -22.92 -10.15 23.52
CA GLU A 705 -22.66 -10.32 22.09
C GLU A 705 -21.33 -9.67 21.65
N ARG A 706 -20.94 -8.56 22.30
CA ARG A 706 -19.63 -7.92 22.06
C ARG A 706 -18.47 -8.79 22.53
N GLU A 707 -18.57 -9.36 23.73
CA GLU A 707 -17.55 -10.27 24.24
C GLU A 707 -17.42 -11.52 23.35
N GLU A 708 -18.56 -12.04 22.87
CA GLU A 708 -18.61 -13.16 21.94
C GLU A 708 -17.92 -12.83 20.60
N LEU A 709 -18.19 -11.65 20.02
CA LEU A 709 -17.54 -11.18 18.78
C LEU A 709 -16.03 -11.00 18.95
N LEU A 710 -15.59 -10.44 20.08
CA LEU A 710 -14.16 -10.29 20.37
C LEU A 710 -13.43 -11.62 20.49
N LEU A 711 -14.06 -12.59 21.15
CA LEU A 711 -13.52 -13.95 21.24
C LEU A 711 -13.48 -14.62 19.86
N ALA A 712 -14.52 -14.43 19.04
CA ALA A 712 -14.58 -14.93 17.68
C ALA A 712 -13.45 -14.36 16.79
N GLU A 713 -13.23 -13.04 16.80
CA GLU A 713 -12.14 -12.40 16.04
C GLU A 713 -10.76 -12.92 16.46
N ARG A 714 -10.51 -13.02 17.77
CA ARG A 714 -9.27 -13.58 18.30
C ARG A 714 -9.08 -15.01 17.83
N ASP A 715 -10.10 -15.84 18.01
CA ASP A 715 -10.03 -17.26 17.66
C ASP A 715 -9.84 -17.46 16.14
N VAL A 716 -10.51 -16.67 15.29
CA VAL A 716 -10.31 -16.69 13.83
C VAL A 716 -8.88 -16.28 13.46
N SER A 717 -8.38 -15.19 14.06
CA SER A 717 -7.02 -14.71 13.82
C SER A 717 -5.96 -15.73 14.24
N ASP A 718 -6.13 -16.41 15.38
CA ASP A 718 -5.21 -17.44 15.87
C ASP A 718 -5.25 -18.72 15.03
N LEU A 719 -6.38 -19.01 14.37
CA LEU A 719 -6.61 -20.24 13.61
C LEU A 719 -6.31 -20.11 12.11
N ILE A 720 -6.32 -18.91 11.52
CA ILE A 720 -6.28 -18.74 10.05
C ILE A 720 -5.06 -19.39 9.38
N GLU A 721 -3.86 -19.27 9.97
CA GLU A 721 -2.64 -19.91 9.45
C GLU A 721 -2.73 -21.44 9.49
N GLN A 722 -3.30 -21.98 10.57
CA GLN A 722 -3.52 -23.43 10.71
C GLN A 722 -4.58 -23.90 9.71
N MET A 723 -5.63 -23.11 9.50
CA MET A 723 -6.68 -23.43 8.54
C MET A 723 -6.18 -23.40 7.10
N ALA A 724 -5.30 -22.46 6.74
CA ALA A 724 -4.64 -22.47 5.44
C ALA A 724 -3.80 -23.74 5.24
N SER A 725 -3.02 -24.14 6.26
CA SER A 725 -2.26 -25.40 6.24
C SER A 725 -3.16 -26.63 6.02
N VAL A 726 -4.29 -26.67 6.73
CA VAL A 726 -5.31 -27.72 6.60
C VAL A 726 -5.89 -27.74 5.18
N MET A 727 -6.21 -26.58 4.62
CA MET A 727 -6.71 -26.48 3.25
C MET A 727 -5.74 -27.06 2.22
N PHE A 728 -4.46 -26.67 2.26
CA PHE A 728 -3.47 -27.20 1.32
C PHE A 728 -3.20 -28.69 1.50
N LYS A 729 -3.36 -29.23 2.72
CA LYS A 729 -3.14 -30.65 2.99
C LYS A 729 -4.30 -31.54 2.54
N TRP A 730 -5.56 -31.18 2.86
CA TRP A 730 -6.72 -32.05 2.62
C TRP A 730 -7.59 -31.61 1.44
N TYR A 731 -7.83 -30.30 1.27
CA TYR A 731 -8.60 -29.82 0.11
C TYR A 731 -7.79 -29.91 -1.17
N ARG A 732 -6.49 -29.55 -1.10
CA ARG A 732 -5.55 -29.57 -2.24
C ARG A 732 -6.14 -28.86 -3.46
N PRO A 733 -6.29 -27.53 -3.41
CA PRO A 733 -6.83 -26.77 -4.53
C PRO A 733 -5.98 -26.99 -5.79
N ASN A 734 -6.69 -27.24 -6.90
CA ASN A 734 -6.13 -27.30 -8.25
C ASN A 734 -5.86 -25.88 -8.77
N ILE A 735 -6.75 -24.94 -8.44
CA ILE A 735 -6.65 -23.53 -8.83
C ILE A 735 -6.64 -22.65 -7.59
N ILE A 736 -5.64 -21.77 -7.50
CA ILE A 736 -5.64 -20.64 -6.56
C ILE A 736 -5.91 -19.37 -7.36
N VAL A 737 -6.98 -18.65 -7.04
CA VAL A 737 -7.27 -17.34 -7.62
C VAL A 737 -6.92 -16.27 -6.60
N ILE A 738 -6.07 -15.30 -6.95
CA ILE A 738 -5.54 -14.35 -5.98
C ILE A 738 -5.11 -13.05 -6.68
N THR A 739 -5.35 -11.88 -6.09
CA THR A 739 -4.84 -10.65 -6.71
C THR A 739 -3.32 -10.62 -6.73
N THR A 740 -2.72 -9.94 -7.70
CA THR A 740 -1.27 -9.92 -7.87
C THR A 740 -0.52 -9.43 -6.62
N SER A 741 -1.02 -8.37 -5.97
CA SER A 741 -0.45 -7.85 -4.74
C SER A 741 -0.57 -8.86 -3.60
N SER A 742 -1.73 -9.49 -3.45
CA SER A 742 -1.96 -10.55 -2.45
C SER A 742 -1.07 -11.76 -2.69
N PHE A 743 -0.81 -12.13 -3.95
CA PHE A 743 0.09 -13.22 -4.31
C PHE A 743 1.52 -12.95 -3.83
N LEU A 744 2.08 -11.77 -4.14
CA LEU A 744 3.42 -11.40 -3.70
C LEU A 744 3.54 -11.35 -2.17
N ASN A 745 2.50 -10.87 -1.49
CA ASN A 745 2.47 -10.75 -0.03
C ASN A 745 2.26 -12.10 0.67
N ALA A 746 1.32 -12.92 0.20
CA ALA A 746 1.00 -14.23 0.75
C ALA A 746 2.14 -15.24 0.56
N THR A 747 3.00 -15.03 -0.45
CA THR A 747 4.21 -15.85 -0.68
C THR A 747 5.49 -15.23 -0.11
N SER A 748 5.39 -14.11 0.61
CA SER A 748 6.52 -13.47 1.28
C SER A 748 7.06 -14.30 2.46
N LYS A 749 8.17 -13.87 3.09
CA LYS A 749 8.81 -14.59 4.22
C LYS A 749 7.84 -14.86 5.39
N ASN A 750 6.84 -14.01 5.59
CA ASN A 750 5.84 -14.16 6.66
C ASN A 750 4.41 -14.31 6.09
N GLY A 751 4.28 -14.60 4.80
CA GLY A 751 2.98 -14.74 4.15
C GLY A 751 2.30 -16.07 4.47
N ILE A 752 0.97 -16.06 4.50
CA ILE A 752 0.14 -17.22 4.85
C ILE A 752 0.28 -18.40 3.88
N PHE A 753 0.71 -18.16 2.64
CA PHE A 753 0.91 -19.16 1.59
C PHE A 753 2.39 -19.52 1.36
N ARG A 754 3.30 -19.11 2.25
CA ARG A 754 4.73 -19.41 2.13
C ARG A 754 4.99 -20.92 1.97
N GLY A 755 5.62 -21.30 0.85
CA GLY A 755 5.97 -22.68 0.52
C GLY A 755 4.82 -23.56 0.04
N TYR A 756 3.56 -23.11 0.16
CA TYR A 756 2.40 -23.89 -0.29
C TYR A 756 2.15 -23.80 -1.80
N LEU A 757 2.66 -22.74 -2.44
CA LEU A 757 2.49 -22.50 -3.86
C LEU A 757 3.62 -23.09 -4.73
N ASP A 758 4.63 -23.71 -4.12
CA ASP A 758 5.80 -24.26 -4.84
C ASP A 758 5.41 -25.44 -5.75
N GLU A 759 4.32 -26.13 -5.45
CA GLU A 759 3.75 -27.23 -6.26
C GLU A 759 2.89 -26.74 -7.44
N PHE A 760 2.73 -25.42 -7.63
CA PHE A 760 2.00 -24.85 -8.75
C PHE A 760 2.96 -24.53 -9.90
N ASP A 761 2.70 -25.14 -11.04
CA ASP A 761 3.56 -25.15 -12.21
C ASP A 761 3.08 -24.23 -13.34
N VAL A 762 1.91 -23.60 -13.18
CA VAL A 762 1.36 -22.61 -14.12
C VAL A 762 0.89 -21.36 -13.40
N LEU A 763 1.32 -20.19 -13.87
CA LEU A 763 0.79 -18.88 -13.50
C LEU A 763 0.07 -18.24 -14.70
N LEU A 764 -1.23 -18.00 -14.56
CA LEU A 764 -2.06 -17.29 -15.52
C LEU A 764 -2.38 -15.89 -14.99
N CYS A 765 -1.96 -14.87 -15.71
CA CYS A 765 -2.22 -13.47 -15.40
C CYS A 765 -3.30 -12.93 -16.34
N ASP A 766 -4.49 -12.64 -15.81
CA ASP A 766 -5.54 -11.90 -16.52
C ASP A 766 -5.35 -10.39 -16.32
N GLU A 767 -5.85 -9.59 -17.26
CA GLU A 767 -5.65 -8.13 -17.32
C GLU A 767 -4.16 -7.72 -17.23
N ALA A 768 -3.30 -8.45 -17.94
CA ALA A 768 -1.86 -8.23 -17.99
C ALA A 768 -1.47 -6.82 -18.47
N SER A 769 -2.41 -6.06 -19.07
CA SER A 769 -2.21 -4.65 -19.41
C SER A 769 -1.94 -3.78 -18.19
N GLN A 770 -2.51 -4.14 -17.03
CA GLN A 770 -2.34 -3.42 -15.77
C GLN A 770 -1.24 -3.99 -14.88
N LEU A 771 -0.58 -5.06 -15.31
CA LEU A 771 0.52 -5.66 -14.57
C LEU A 771 1.80 -4.87 -14.87
N PRO A 772 2.46 -4.25 -13.86
CA PRO A 772 3.72 -3.58 -14.08
C PRO A 772 4.88 -4.55 -14.32
N GLU A 773 5.81 -4.16 -15.17
CA GLU A 773 7.01 -4.93 -15.49
C GLU A 773 7.86 -5.37 -14.26
N PRO A 774 8.12 -4.52 -13.24
CA PRO A 774 8.77 -4.94 -11.99
C PRO A 774 8.03 -6.06 -11.25
N VAL A 775 6.70 -6.10 -11.36
CA VAL A 775 5.85 -7.10 -10.71
C VAL A 775 5.95 -8.43 -11.43
N PHE A 776 6.02 -8.43 -12.75
CA PHE A 776 6.35 -9.63 -13.54
C PHE A 776 7.72 -10.21 -13.14
N ALA A 777 8.73 -9.35 -12.99
CA ALA A 777 10.04 -9.77 -12.52
C ALA A 777 9.95 -10.38 -11.09
N ALA A 778 9.14 -9.79 -10.20
CA ALA A 778 8.88 -10.33 -8.88
C ALA A 778 8.21 -11.71 -8.92
N MET A 779 7.24 -11.94 -9.82
CA MET A 779 6.58 -13.24 -9.98
C MET A 779 7.58 -14.34 -10.33
N LEU A 780 8.57 -14.06 -11.19
CA LEU A 780 9.62 -15.00 -11.56
C LEU A 780 10.52 -15.39 -10.38
N THR A 781 10.72 -14.48 -9.41
CA THR A 781 11.45 -14.81 -8.16
C THR A 781 10.62 -15.64 -7.19
N ARG A 782 9.29 -15.52 -7.23
CA ARG A 782 8.36 -16.25 -6.34
C ARG A 782 8.05 -17.65 -6.86
N LEU A 783 7.91 -17.80 -8.17
CA LEU A 783 7.60 -19.06 -8.84
C LEU A 783 8.61 -19.32 -9.96
N PRO A 784 9.88 -19.61 -9.63
CA PRO A 784 10.94 -19.77 -10.62
C PRO A 784 10.72 -20.97 -11.56
N HIS A 785 9.90 -21.95 -11.16
CA HIS A 785 9.65 -23.15 -11.95
C HIS A 785 8.28 -23.15 -12.65
N ALA A 786 7.45 -22.12 -12.48
CA ALA A 786 6.14 -22.04 -13.11
C ALA A 786 6.21 -21.42 -14.50
N ARG A 787 5.48 -22.01 -15.45
CA ARG A 787 5.27 -21.41 -16.77
C ARG A 787 4.28 -20.26 -16.65
N GLN A 788 4.34 -19.29 -17.57
CA GLN A 788 3.49 -18.10 -17.50
C GLN A 788 2.60 -17.89 -18.72
N ILE A 789 1.35 -17.51 -18.48
CA ILE A 789 0.35 -17.20 -19.50
C ILE A 789 -0.19 -15.81 -19.20
N HIS A 790 0.01 -14.85 -20.09
CA HIS A 790 -0.42 -13.46 -19.88
C HIS A 790 -1.53 -13.10 -20.86
N ILE A 791 -2.69 -12.70 -20.35
CA ILE A 791 -3.86 -12.34 -21.15
C ILE A 791 -4.14 -10.85 -20.89
N GLY A 792 -4.27 -10.04 -21.92
CA GLY A 792 -4.47 -8.61 -21.75
C GLY A 792 -4.72 -7.86 -23.04
N ASP A 793 -4.69 -6.53 -22.93
CA ASP A 793 -4.90 -5.62 -24.04
C ASP A 793 -3.94 -4.42 -23.98
N VAL A 794 -2.95 -4.38 -24.87
CA VAL A 794 -1.97 -3.27 -25.01
C VAL A 794 -2.64 -1.88 -25.15
N HIS A 795 -3.89 -1.85 -25.61
CA HIS A 795 -4.66 -0.64 -25.89
C HIS A 795 -5.65 -0.27 -24.79
N GLN A 796 -5.71 -1.00 -23.67
CA GLN A 796 -6.49 -0.61 -22.48
C GLN A 796 -5.61 0.00 -21.39
N LEU A 797 -6.18 0.20 -20.19
CA LEU A 797 -5.50 0.87 -19.09
C LEU A 797 -4.18 0.19 -18.75
N GLU A 798 -3.15 1.03 -18.65
CA GLU A 798 -1.82 0.70 -18.14
C GLU A 798 -1.79 0.61 -16.61
N PRO A 799 -0.69 0.12 -16.01
CA PRO A 799 -0.51 0.15 -14.58
C PRO A 799 -0.63 1.59 -14.04
N HIS A 800 -1.45 1.81 -13.02
CA HIS A 800 -1.72 3.14 -12.48
C HIS A 800 -0.48 3.76 -11.82
N VAL A 801 -0.22 5.05 -12.08
CA VAL A 801 0.85 5.85 -11.44
C VAL A 801 0.35 7.24 -11.05
N ARG A 802 0.97 7.84 -10.02
CA ARG A 802 0.66 9.20 -9.55
C ARG A 802 1.68 10.27 -9.97
N CYS A 803 2.57 9.93 -10.89
CA CYS A 803 3.56 10.82 -11.48
C CYS A 803 3.36 10.91 -12.99
N SER A 804 4.06 11.83 -13.65
CA SER A 804 4.06 11.91 -15.11
C SER A 804 4.45 10.56 -15.74
N ARG A 805 3.77 10.17 -16.82
CA ARG A 805 4.12 8.97 -17.61
C ARG A 805 5.49 9.07 -18.27
N THR A 806 5.99 10.29 -18.49
CA THR A 806 7.33 10.55 -19.03
C THR A 806 8.43 10.58 -17.95
N SER A 807 8.06 10.47 -16.67
CA SER A 807 9.05 10.42 -15.58
C SER A 807 9.87 9.14 -15.63
N THR A 808 11.13 9.22 -15.19
CA THR A 808 12.04 8.07 -15.08
C THR A 808 11.44 6.91 -14.27
N ALA A 809 10.73 7.22 -13.18
CA ALA A 809 10.07 6.21 -12.35
C ALA A 809 8.96 5.47 -13.10
N ALA A 810 8.14 6.17 -13.89
CA ALA A 810 7.09 5.55 -14.70
C ALA A 810 7.66 4.73 -15.87
N LEU A 811 8.66 5.26 -16.58
CA LEU A 811 9.28 4.58 -17.71
C LEU A 811 9.99 3.27 -17.30
N LEU A 812 10.60 3.24 -16.10
CA LEU A 812 11.28 2.06 -15.57
C LEU A 812 10.36 1.12 -14.79
N GLY A 813 9.31 1.66 -14.17
CA GLY A 813 8.51 0.95 -13.18
C GLY A 813 7.10 0.58 -13.63
N ALA A 814 6.51 1.28 -14.60
CA ALA A 814 5.08 1.21 -14.91
C ALA A 814 4.78 0.80 -16.36
N ARG A 815 5.76 0.22 -17.06
CA ARG A 815 5.52 -0.44 -18.36
C ARG A 815 4.61 -1.65 -18.16
N SER A 816 3.66 -1.82 -19.06
CA SER A 816 2.75 -2.95 -19.05
C SER A 816 3.45 -4.24 -19.46
N VAL A 817 3.13 -5.36 -18.79
CA VAL A 817 3.68 -6.67 -19.17
C VAL A 817 3.23 -7.09 -20.56
N ILE A 818 1.96 -6.90 -20.93
CA ILE A 818 1.50 -7.29 -22.27
C ILE A 818 2.20 -6.46 -23.36
N ASP A 819 2.48 -5.17 -23.11
CA ASP A 819 3.28 -4.34 -24.01
C ASP A 819 4.70 -4.89 -24.14
N VAL A 820 5.35 -5.24 -23.03
CA VAL A 820 6.69 -5.83 -23.01
C VAL A 820 6.74 -7.15 -23.79
N LEU A 821 5.75 -8.02 -23.61
CA LEU A 821 5.67 -9.30 -24.33
C LEU A 821 5.40 -9.11 -25.82
N SER A 822 4.56 -8.13 -26.20
CA SER A 822 4.28 -7.83 -27.62
C SER A 822 5.52 -7.36 -28.40
N GLN A 823 6.49 -6.76 -27.70
CA GLN A 823 7.76 -6.31 -28.26
C GLN A 823 8.82 -7.42 -28.29
N ALA A 824 8.63 -8.49 -27.51
CA ALA A 824 9.58 -9.59 -27.37
C ALA A 824 9.38 -10.65 -28.47
N ARG A 825 10.28 -10.67 -29.46
CA ARG A 825 10.17 -11.56 -30.64
C ARG A 825 10.16 -13.05 -30.32
N ALA A 826 10.77 -13.49 -29.22
CA ALA A 826 10.82 -14.90 -28.82
C ALA A 826 9.62 -15.36 -27.98
N VAL A 827 8.68 -14.46 -27.68
CA VAL A 827 7.46 -14.78 -26.94
C VAL A 827 6.35 -15.12 -27.95
N PRO A 828 5.81 -16.35 -27.93
CA PRO A 828 4.64 -16.69 -28.72
C PRO A 828 3.42 -15.86 -28.32
N MET A 829 2.81 -15.22 -29.31
CA MET A 829 1.64 -14.35 -29.14
C MET A 829 0.52 -14.75 -30.08
N VAL A 830 -0.72 -14.57 -29.65
CA VAL A 830 -1.93 -14.69 -30.47
C VAL A 830 -2.85 -13.51 -30.19
N SER A 831 -3.53 -13.03 -31.22
CA SER A 831 -4.45 -11.88 -31.13
C SER A 831 -5.89 -12.32 -31.31
N LEU A 832 -6.76 -11.89 -30.39
CA LEU A 832 -8.22 -12.00 -30.49
C LEU A 832 -8.77 -10.65 -30.97
N ASN A 833 -9.32 -10.61 -32.18
CA ASN A 833 -9.81 -9.40 -32.82
C ASN A 833 -11.33 -9.38 -32.99
N THR A 834 -11.99 -10.55 -32.92
CA THR A 834 -13.45 -10.63 -33.07
C THR A 834 -14.16 -10.31 -31.74
N THR A 835 -14.84 -9.16 -31.67
CA THR A 835 -15.59 -8.70 -30.48
C THR A 835 -17.07 -9.09 -30.55
N PHE A 836 -17.62 -9.52 -29.42
CA PHE A 836 -19.02 -9.93 -29.28
C PHE A 836 -19.82 -9.02 -28.34
N ARG A 837 -19.28 -7.85 -27.99
CA ARG A 837 -19.84 -6.98 -26.96
C ARG A 837 -20.96 -6.09 -27.46
N ALA A 838 -20.66 -5.25 -28.45
CA ALA A 838 -21.52 -4.12 -28.82
C ALA A 838 -22.14 -4.27 -30.21
N HIS A 839 -23.14 -3.43 -30.49
CA HIS A 839 -23.67 -3.23 -31.83
C HIS A 839 -22.54 -2.92 -32.84
N PRO A 840 -22.53 -3.52 -34.05
CA PRO A 840 -21.40 -3.40 -34.98
C PRO A 840 -20.94 -1.97 -35.29
N ASN A 841 -21.89 -1.04 -35.46
CA ASN A 841 -21.59 0.37 -35.76
C ASN A 841 -20.96 1.13 -34.58
N LEU A 842 -21.11 0.65 -33.34
CA LEU A 842 -20.43 1.24 -32.18
C LEU A 842 -18.95 0.83 -32.11
N ASN A 843 -18.63 -0.38 -32.59
CA ASN A 843 -17.26 -0.89 -32.58
C ASN A 843 -16.35 -0.08 -33.52
N GLU A 844 -16.92 0.48 -34.60
CA GLU A 844 -16.19 1.24 -35.61
C GLU A 844 -15.36 2.39 -35.01
N LEU A 845 -15.96 3.16 -34.08
CA LEU A 845 -15.31 4.32 -33.46
C LEU A 845 -14.01 3.94 -32.74
N SER A 846 -14.08 2.96 -31.83
CA SER A 846 -12.87 2.51 -31.11
C SER A 846 -11.88 1.80 -32.04
N ASN A 847 -12.39 1.03 -33.01
CA ASN A 847 -11.56 0.30 -33.97
C ASN A 847 -10.69 1.25 -34.82
N GLN A 848 -11.25 2.38 -35.28
CA GLN A 848 -10.52 3.37 -36.08
C GLN A 848 -9.48 4.13 -35.24
N ILE A 849 -9.87 4.58 -34.04
CA ILE A 849 -9.02 5.44 -33.21
C ILE A 849 -7.86 4.66 -32.58
N VAL A 850 -8.09 3.40 -32.20
CA VAL A 850 -7.19 2.70 -31.29
C VAL A 850 -6.62 1.41 -31.87
N TYR A 851 -7.41 0.64 -32.62
CA TYR A 851 -7.01 -0.68 -33.11
C TYR A 851 -6.64 -0.70 -34.60
N GLY A 852 -6.58 0.46 -35.27
CA GLY A 852 -6.16 0.56 -36.67
C GLY A 852 -7.04 -0.23 -37.66
N GLY A 853 -8.30 -0.47 -37.32
CA GLY A 853 -9.25 -1.19 -38.18
C GLY A 853 -9.21 -2.72 -38.09
N THR A 854 -8.44 -3.31 -37.17
CA THR A 854 -8.29 -4.78 -37.10
C THR A 854 -9.42 -5.50 -36.36
N VAL A 855 -10.23 -4.80 -35.55
CA VAL A 855 -11.32 -5.41 -34.76
C VAL A 855 -12.50 -5.76 -35.67
N LEU A 856 -13.03 -6.98 -35.49
CA LEU A 856 -14.17 -7.50 -36.25
C LEU A 856 -15.39 -7.64 -35.32
N SER A 857 -16.59 -7.37 -35.83
CA SER A 857 -17.84 -7.58 -35.08
C SER A 857 -18.31 -9.03 -35.27
N GLY A 858 -18.37 -9.78 -34.17
CA GLY A 858 -18.94 -11.14 -34.12
C GLY A 858 -20.45 -11.17 -33.85
N THR A 859 -21.07 -10.01 -33.62
CA THR A 859 -22.51 -9.83 -33.40
C THR A 859 -23.19 -9.24 -34.64
N THR A 860 -24.47 -9.52 -34.81
CA THR A 860 -25.30 -8.87 -35.84
C THR A 860 -25.94 -7.60 -35.28
N SER A 861 -26.31 -6.67 -36.16
CA SER A 861 -27.07 -5.47 -35.77
C SER A 861 -28.36 -5.83 -35.03
N ASP A 862 -29.05 -6.88 -35.47
CA ASP A 862 -30.31 -7.36 -34.88
C ASP A 862 -30.15 -7.86 -33.44
N ALA A 863 -29.00 -8.45 -33.10
CA ALA A 863 -28.72 -8.92 -31.73
C ALA A 863 -28.63 -7.79 -30.70
N HIS A 864 -28.37 -6.55 -31.13
CA HIS A 864 -28.14 -5.40 -30.25
C HIS A 864 -28.99 -4.16 -30.57
N ARG A 865 -30.29 -4.36 -30.87
CA ARG A 865 -31.22 -3.26 -31.24
C ARG A 865 -31.98 -2.58 -30.11
N LEU A 866 -31.91 -3.10 -28.88
CA LEU A 866 -32.69 -2.61 -27.72
C LEU A 866 -32.86 -1.09 -27.66
N LEU A 867 -31.78 -0.31 -27.82
CA LEU A 867 -31.86 1.15 -27.74
C LEU A 867 -32.44 1.80 -29.00
N LEU A 868 -32.16 1.28 -30.20
CA LEU A 868 -32.74 1.75 -31.47
C LEU A 868 -34.25 1.55 -31.52
N ASP A 869 -34.77 0.57 -30.79
CA ASP A 869 -36.20 0.26 -30.78
C ASP A 869 -36.99 1.18 -29.81
N VAL A 870 -36.32 1.86 -28.88
CA VAL A 870 -36.96 2.71 -27.85
C VAL A 870 -36.62 4.20 -27.94
N VAL A 871 -35.55 4.57 -28.66
CA VAL A 871 -35.07 5.96 -28.82
C VAL A 871 -34.93 6.28 -30.29
N SER A 872 -35.36 7.48 -30.69
CA SER A 872 -35.14 8.00 -32.04
C SER A 872 -33.74 8.60 -32.11
N PHE A 873 -32.86 8.06 -32.95
CA PHE A 873 -31.51 8.58 -33.13
C PHE A 873 -31.44 9.56 -34.31
N PRO A 874 -30.50 10.53 -34.29
CA PRO A 874 -30.18 11.34 -35.47
C PRO A 874 -29.78 10.51 -36.70
N ASN A 875 -29.23 9.32 -36.45
CA ASN A 875 -28.94 8.29 -37.43
C ASN A 875 -29.59 6.97 -36.98
N ASP A 876 -30.65 6.55 -37.69
CA ASP A 876 -31.50 5.41 -37.32
C ASP A 876 -30.77 4.05 -37.23
N SER A 877 -29.56 3.96 -37.78
CA SER A 877 -28.75 2.74 -37.77
C SER A 877 -27.63 2.75 -36.72
N LEU A 878 -27.44 3.87 -36.03
CA LEU A 878 -26.33 4.09 -35.12
C LEU A 878 -26.86 4.46 -33.72
N PRO A 879 -26.75 3.57 -32.72
CA PRO A 879 -27.19 3.84 -31.35
C PRO A 879 -26.15 4.69 -30.57
N PHE A 880 -25.74 5.81 -31.15
CA PHE A 880 -24.76 6.75 -30.59
C PHE A 880 -25.24 8.20 -30.76
N ILE A 881 -25.08 9.00 -29.71
CA ILE A 881 -25.28 10.46 -29.77
C ILE A 881 -24.16 11.15 -28.99
N PHE A 882 -23.53 12.14 -29.63
CA PHE A 882 -22.75 13.17 -28.95
C PHE A 882 -23.65 14.37 -28.67
N ILE A 883 -23.79 14.72 -27.41
CA ILE A 883 -24.62 15.84 -26.93
C ILE A 883 -23.68 16.97 -26.55
N ASP A 884 -23.73 18.05 -27.33
CA ASP A 884 -23.02 19.29 -27.04
C ASP A 884 -23.72 20.02 -25.89
N VAL A 885 -22.98 20.27 -24.81
CA VAL A 885 -23.50 20.83 -23.56
C VAL A 885 -22.75 22.12 -23.25
N GLU A 886 -23.43 23.27 -23.33
CA GLU A 886 -22.83 24.62 -23.11
C GLU A 886 -22.45 24.92 -21.65
N GLY A 887 -22.70 24.00 -20.72
CA GLY A 887 -22.41 24.18 -19.30
C GLY A 887 -20.91 24.33 -19.00
N ALA A 888 -20.53 25.34 -18.21
CA ALA A 888 -19.15 25.53 -17.80
C ALA A 888 -18.75 24.66 -16.59
N SER A 889 -17.59 24.02 -16.67
CA SER A 889 -16.99 23.25 -15.59
C SER A 889 -16.44 24.14 -14.48
N GLN A 890 -16.54 23.65 -13.25
CA GLN A 890 -16.01 24.31 -12.06
C GLN A 890 -14.96 23.41 -11.40
N ARG A 891 -13.89 24.03 -10.90
CA ARG A 891 -12.84 23.32 -10.16
C ARG A 891 -13.18 23.27 -8.68
N SER A 892 -13.18 22.08 -8.10
CA SER A 892 -13.42 21.87 -6.68
C SER A 892 -12.19 22.18 -5.82
N VAL A 893 -12.43 22.19 -4.50
CA VAL A 893 -11.40 22.13 -3.44
C VAL A 893 -10.38 21.02 -3.67
N THR A 894 -10.86 19.87 -4.14
CA THR A 894 -10.09 18.64 -4.38
C THR A 894 -9.28 18.71 -5.67
N ARG A 895 -9.21 19.90 -6.30
CA ARG A 895 -8.58 20.19 -7.60
C ARG A 895 -9.19 19.42 -8.80
N SER A 896 -10.12 18.50 -8.58
CA SER A 896 -10.94 17.85 -9.59
C SER A 896 -12.00 18.82 -10.16
N HIS A 897 -12.66 18.43 -11.24
CA HIS A 897 -13.69 19.23 -11.90
C HIS A 897 -15.08 18.59 -11.78
N PHE A 898 -16.12 19.43 -11.83
CA PHE A 898 -17.53 19.02 -11.95
C PHE A 898 -18.27 20.01 -12.86
N ASN A 899 -19.38 19.57 -13.45
CA ASN A 899 -20.24 20.35 -14.33
C ASN A 899 -21.69 20.04 -13.99
N GLU A 900 -22.36 21.00 -13.34
CA GLU A 900 -23.74 20.84 -12.85
C GLU A 900 -24.75 20.75 -13.99
N PHE A 901 -24.51 21.44 -15.10
CA PHE A 901 -25.43 21.42 -16.24
C PHE A 901 -25.36 20.07 -16.96
N GLU A 902 -24.15 19.58 -17.23
CA GLU A 902 -23.92 18.23 -17.76
C GLU A 902 -24.54 17.14 -16.87
N ALA A 903 -24.42 17.27 -15.53
CA ALA A 903 -25.06 16.35 -14.59
C ALA A 903 -26.59 16.34 -14.71
N LYS A 904 -27.22 17.51 -14.88
CA LYS A 904 -28.68 17.61 -15.07
C LYS A 904 -29.15 16.98 -16.37
N VAL A 905 -28.42 17.19 -17.47
CA VAL A 905 -28.72 16.55 -18.76
C VAL A 905 -28.60 15.03 -18.62
N CYS A 906 -27.56 14.53 -17.95
CA CYS A 906 -27.40 13.11 -17.64
C CYS A 906 -28.59 12.53 -16.86
N MET A 907 -29.02 13.21 -15.78
CA MET A 907 -30.17 12.76 -14.98
C MET A 907 -31.46 12.69 -15.82
N SER A 908 -31.71 13.71 -16.65
CA SER A 908 -32.85 13.75 -17.57
C SER A 908 -32.84 12.59 -18.57
N ILE A 909 -31.68 12.26 -19.16
CA ILE A 909 -31.55 11.11 -20.08
C ILE A 909 -31.90 9.82 -19.36
N VAL A 910 -31.34 9.61 -18.17
CA VAL A 910 -31.58 8.40 -17.36
C VAL A 910 -33.06 8.23 -17.04
N GLU A 911 -33.73 9.28 -16.56
CA GLU A 911 -35.15 9.24 -16.22
C GLU A 911 -35.99 8.90 -17.45
N ARG A 912 -35.71 9.54 -18.58
CA ARG A 912 -36.42 9.33 -19.85
C ARG A 912 -36.20 7.94 -20.45
N LEU A 913 -35.00 7.35 -20.30
CA LEU A 913 -34.73 5.96 -20.69
C LEU A 913 -35.49 4.98 -19.79
N THR A 914 -35.53 5.25 -18.49
CA THR A 914 -36.25 4.41 -17.52
C THR A 914 -37.76 4.43 -17.78
N GLN A 915 -38.33 5.60 -18.08
CA GLN A 915 -39.74 5.75 -18.46
C GLN A 915 -40.10 4.98 -19.73
N ARG A 916 -39.14 4.73 -20.61
CA ARG A 916 -39.28 3.92 -21.84
C ARG A 916 -39.08 2.42 -21.63
N GLY A 917 -38.94 1.98 -20.38
CA GLY A 917 -38.80 0.56 -20.03
C GLY A 917 -37.37 0.03 -20.04
N ILE A 918 -36.34 0.88 -20.18
CA ILE A 918 -34.96 0.44 -19.96
C ILE A 918 -34.74 0.24 -18.46
N ALA A 919 -34.36 -0.97 -18.06
CA ALA A 919 -34.15 -1.29 -16.66
C ALA A 919 -32.94 -0.49 -16.11
N PRO A 920 -33.06 0.22 -14.97
CA PRO A 920 -31.97 1.05 -14.44
C PRO A 920 -30.65 0.30 -14.23
N ALA A 921 -30.72 -0.96 -13.78
CA ALA A 921 -29.55 -1.82 -13.59
C ALA A 921 -28.75 -2.09 -14.89
N THR A 922 -29.33 -1.87 -16.07
CA THR A 922 -28.67 -2.03 -17.39
C THR A 922 -28.03 -0.74 -17.90
N ILE A 923 -28.20 0.38 -17.18
CA ILE A 923 -27.60 1.68 -17.48
C ILE A 923 -26.32 1.85 -16.65
N GLY A 924 -25.30 2.46 -17.25
CA GLY A 924 -24.09 2.88 -16.55
C GLY A 924 -23.71 4.33 -16.85
N ILE A 925 -23.32 5.07 -15.82
CA ILE A 925 -22.76 6.42 -15.94
C ILE A 925 -21.25 6.33 -15.72
N ILE A 926 -20.49 6.83 -16.69
CA ILE A 926 -19.04 6.91 -16.64
C ILE A 926 -18.62 8.38 -16.67
N THR A 927 -17.68 8.77 -15.81
CA THR A 927 -17.09 10.11 -15.85
C THR A 927 -15.57 10.07 -15.69
N PHE A 928 -14.88 11.05 -16.26
CA PHE A 928 -13.45 11.23 -16.07
C PHE A 928 -13.08 11.78 -14.69
N TYR A 929 -14.02 12.45 -13.99
CA TYR A 929 -13.70 13.22 -12.78
C TYR A 929 -14.39 12.69 -11.53
N ARG A 930 -13.62 12.55 -10.44
CA ARG A 930 -14.11 12.05 -9.15
C ARG A 930 -15.19 12.95 -8.54
N GLU A 931 -15.09 14.26 -8.70
CA GLU A 931 -16.11 15.18 -8.18
C GLU A 931 -17.42 15.10 -8.94
N GLN A 932 -17.39 14.94 -10.27
CA GLN A 932 -18.61 14.69 -11.05
C GLN A 932 -19.30 13.41 -10.58
N ARG A 933 -18.52 12.33 -10.36
CA ARG A 933 -19.03 11.08 -9.77
C ARG A 933 -19.67 11.34 -8.40
N ARG A 934 -19.02 12.13 -7.53
CA ARG A 934 -19.55 12.44 -6.19
C ARG A 934 -20.91 13.15 -6.27
N ARG A 935 -21.08 14.09 -7.20
CA ARG A 935 -22.34 14.83 -7.41
C ARG A 935 -23.49 13.92 -7.85
N LEU A 936 -23.21 12.93 -8.69
CA LEU A 936 -24.20 11.99 -9.21
C LEU A 936 -24.47 10.79 -8.30
N ALA A 937 -23.68 10.61 -7.23
CA ALA A 937 -23.71 9.41 -6.40
C ALA A 937 -25.05 9.17 -5.70
N GLU A 938 -25.71 10.22 -5.22
CA GLU A 938 -27.02 10.11 -4.57
C GLU A 938 -28.10 9.73 -5.58
N PHE A 939 -28.14 10.41 -6.72
CA PHE A 939 -29.06 10.11 -7.82
C PHE A 939 -28.90 8.67 -8.31
N ALA A 940 -27.67 8.25 -8.62
CA ALA A 940 -27.39 6.91 -9.09
C ALA A 940 -27.80 5.82 -8.07
N ARG A 941 -27.60 6.09 -6.78
CA ARG A 941 -28.05 5.17 -5.70
C ARG A 941 -29.57 5.07 -5.66
N ASN A 942 -30.28 6.19 -5.73
CA ASN A 942 -31.74 6.23 -5.67
C ASN A 942 -32.38 5.55 -6.89
N MET A 943 -31.72 5.61 -8.04
CA MET A 943 -32.17 4.98 -9.29
C MET A 943 -31.63 3.55 -9.48
N GLU A 944 -30.78 3.05 -8.58
CA GLU A 944 -30.11 1.74 -8.70
C GLU A 944 -29.27 1.59 -10.00
N ILE A 945 -28.50 2.64 -10.33
CA ILE A 945 -27.67 2.73 -11.54
C ILE A 945 -26.19 2.65 -11.19
N ASP A 946 -25.41 1.97 -12.04
CA ASP A 946 -23.96 1.93 -11.88
C ASP A 946 -23.33 3.28 -12.19
N LEU A 947 -22.54 3.81 -11.25
CA LEU A 947 -21.80 5.06 -11.41
C LEU A 947 -20.32 4.87 -11.09
N SER A 948 -19.46 5.08 -12.08
CA SER A 948 -18.02 4.85 -11.96
C SER A 948 -17.18 5.93 -12.65
N THR A 949 -15.92 6.07 -12.22
CA THR A 949 -14.91 6.76 -13.02
C THR A 949 -14.30 5.82 -14.05
N VAL A 950 -13.77 6.36 -15.15
CA VAL A 950 -13.09 5.57 -16.21
C VAL A 950 -12.02 4.62 -15.63
N ASP A 951 -11.22 5.09 -14.66
CA ASP A 951 -10.18 4.27 -14.01
C ASP A 951 -10.70 3.14 -13.11
N CYS A 952 -11.98 3.19 -12.72
CA CYS A 952 -12.60 2.19 -11.83
C CYS A 952 -13.52 1.23 -12.58
N ILE A 953 -13.92 1.53 -13.82
CA ILE A 953 -14.80 0.70 -14.62
C ILE A 953 -13.98 -0.19 -15.54
N GLN A 954 -13.70 -1.40 -15.07
CA GLN A 954 -13.02 -2.42 -15.85
C GLN A 954 -13.85 -3.70 -15.81
N GLU A 955 -13.93 -4.39 -16.94
CA GLU A 955 -14.72 -5.62 -17.17
C GLU A 955 -16.23 -5.53 -16.90
N ARG A 956 -16.73 -4.40 -16.41
CA ARG A 956 -18.17 -4.14 -16.28
C ARG A 956 -18.72 -3.58 -17.58
N GLU A 957 -19.65 -4.31 -18.16
CA GLU A 957 -20.40 -3.93 -19.36
C GLU A 957 -21.82 -3.57 -18.97
N LYS A 958 -22.43 -2.63 -19.71
CA LYS A 958 -23.83 -2.22 -19.55
C LYS A 958 -24.48 -2.12 -20.91
N ASP A 959 -25.79 -2.27 -20.96
CA ASP A 959 -26.52 -2.17 -22.21
C ASP A 959 -26.46 -0.73 -22.73
N VAL A 960 -26.62 0.26 -21.85
CA VAL A 960 -26.50 1.68 -22.18
C VAL A 960 -25.43 2.35 -21.32
N ILE A 961 -24.53 3.10 -21.95
CA ILE A 961 -23.55 3.94 -21.25
C ILE A 961 -23.80 5.41 -21.53
N ILE A 962 -23.70 6.22 -20.48
CA ILE A 962 -23.66 7.68 -20.55
C ILE A 962 -22.29 8.15 -20.06
N LEU A 963 -21.49 8.73 -20.96
CA LEU A 963 -20.13 9.21 -20.69
C LEU A 963 -20.12 10.73 -20.51
N LEU A 964 -19.61 11.19 -19.36
CA LEU A 964 -19.51 12.60 -19.00
C LEU A 964 -18.05 13.07 -19.06
N ILE A 965 -17.79 14.06 -19.92
CA ILE A 965 -16.45 14.64 -20.11
C ILE A 965 -16.15 15.72 -19.09
N THR A 966 -17.19 16.47 -18.66
CA THR A 966 -17.19 17.43 -17.56
C THR A 966 -16.36 18.68 -17.74
N ARG A 967 -15.09 18.57 -18.14
CA ARG A 967 -14.18 19.71 -18.15
C ARG A 967 -14.43 20.62 -19.35
N THR A 968 -14.50 21.92 -19.07
CA THR A 968 -14.50 23.00 -20.05
C THR A 968 -13.28 23.89 -19.81
N HIS A 969 -12.76 24.52 -20.87
CA HIS A 969 -11.62 25.46 -20.83
C HIS A 969 -10.32 24.88 -20.20
N PHE A 970 -9.56 24.10 -20.97
CA PHE A 970 -8.23 23.62 -20.57
C PHE A 970 -7.20 23.82 -21.69
N SER A 971 -5.92 24.03 -21.34
CA SER A 971 -4.84 24.01 -22.33
C SER A 971 -4.57 22.57 -22.78
N PRO A 972 -4.08 22.33 -24.01
CA PRO A 972 -3.76 20.98 -24.49
C PRO A 972 -2.87 20.19 -23.52
N GLU A 973 -1.88 20.82 -22.86
CA GLU A 973 -1.06 20.13 -21.86
C GLU A 973 -1.85 19.75 -20.60
N ALA A 974 -2.79 20.58 -20.18
CA ALA A 974 -3.65 20.30 -19.03
C ALA A 974 -4.71 19.23 -19.34
N GLY A 975 -4.91 18.86 -20.62
CA GLY A 975 -5.86 17.87 -21.13
C GLY A 975 -5.30 16.46 -21.35
N GLU A 976 -4.04 16.19 -20.99
CA GLU A 976 -3.37 14.89 -21.19
C GLU A 976 -4.20 13.72 -20.64
N PHE A 977 -4.81 13.90 -19.47
CA PHE A 977 -5.67 12.90 -18.84
C PHE A 977 -6.94 12.57 -19.65
N LEU A 978 -7.55 13.56 -20.30
CA LEU A 978 -8.73 13.38 -21.15
C LEU A 978 -8.35 12.84 -22.54
N SER A 979 -7.13 13.12 -22.97
CA SER A 979 -6.64 12.77 -24.31
C SER A 979 -5.87 11.44 -24.35
N ASP A 980 -5.80 10.72 -23.23
CA ASP A 980 -5.21 9.38 -23.17
C ASP A 980 -6.09 8.39 -23.99
N PRO A 981 -5.59 7.88 -25.13
CA PRO A 981 -6.37 7.00 -26.00
C PRO A 981 -6.86 5.73 -25.29
N ARG A 982 -6.13 5.23 -24.29
CA ARG A 982 -6.47 4.00 -23.58
C ARG A 982 -7.65 4.21 -22.64
N ARG A 983 -7.71 5.35 -21.95
CA ARG A 983 -8.85 5.73 -21.10
C ARG A 983 -10.11 5.94 -21.93
N VAL A 984 -9.97 6.64 -23.05
CA VAL A 984 -11.06 6.86 -24.00
C VAL A 984 -11.56 5.53 -24.55
N ASN A 985 -10.66 4.64 -24.99
CA ASN A 985 -11.00 3.28 -25.43
C ASN A 985 -11.81 2.52 -24.38
N VAL A 986 -11.34 2.54 -23.12
CA VAL A 986 -12.07 1.90 -22.01
C VAL A 986 -13.45 2.49 -21.84
N ALA A 987 -13.63 3.81 -21.92
CA ALA A 987 -14.93 4.45 -21.77
C ALA A 987 -15.90 4.11 -22.92
N LEU A 988 -15.43 4.18 -24.17
CA LEU A 988 -16.24 3.93 -25.36
C LEU A 988 -16.72 2.47 -25.45
N THR A 989 -15.93 1.54 -24.94
CA THR A 989 -16.15 0.10 -25.14
C THR A 989 -16.92 -0.58 -24.01
N ARG A 990 -17.56 0.14 -23.07
CA ARG A 990 -18.38 -0.49 -22.01
C ARG A 990 -19.84 -0.72 -22.37
N CYS A 991 -20.33 -0.13 -23.46
CA CYS A 991 -21.71 -0.28 -23.90
C CYS A 991 -21.93 -1.53 -24.77
N ARG A 992 -23.12 -2.12 -24.70
CA ARG A 992 -23.56 -3.20 -25.60
C ARG A 992 -24.56 -2.70 -26.66
N HIS A 993 -25.55 -1.92 -26.24
CA HIS A 993 -26.67 -1.50 -27.07
C HIS A 993 -26.64 -0.01 -27.44
N GLY A 994 -26.00 0.86 -26.66
CA GLY A 994 -25.82 2.24 -27.07
C GLY A 994 -25.03 3.15 -26.13
N LEU A 995 -24.63 4.29 -26.67
CA LEU A 995 -23.70 5.22 -26.03
C LEU A 995 -24.14 6.67 -26.21
N PHE A 996 -24.26 7.38 -25.09
CA PHE A 996 -24.40 8.84 -25.06
C PHE A 996 -23.10 9.45 -24.56
N ILE A 997 -22.55 10.43 -25.26
CA ILE A 997 -21.42 11.24 -24.79
C ILE A 997 -21.92 12.66 -24.55
N LEU A 998 -21.71 13.19 -23.35
CA LEU A 998 -22.02 14.57 -23.01
C LEU A 998 -20.70 15.32 -22.83
N GLY A 999 -20.55 16.45 -23.50
CA GLY A 999 -19.35 17.27 -23.40
C GLY A 999 -19.50 18.61 -24.10
N HIS A 1000 -18.54 19.51 -23.89
CA HIS A 1000 -18.52 20.81 -24.52
C HIS A 1000 -17.68 20.75 -25.81
N ARG A 1001 -18.35 20.74 -26.97
CA ARG A 1001 -17.73 20.51 -28.28
C ARG A 1001 -16.53 21.42 -28.53
N GLU A 1002 -16.70 22.73 -28.39
CA GLU A 1002 -15.64 23.72 -28.69
C GLU A 1002 -14.38 23.53 -27.81
N THR A 1003 -14.52 22.96 -26.60
CA THR A 1003 -13.34 22.70 -25.75
C THR A 1003 -12.61 21.43 -26.18
N LEU A 1004 -13.34 20.46 -26.74
CA LEU A 1004 -12.79 19.18 -27.19
C LEU A 1004 -12.21 19.26 -28.61
N GLU A 1005 -12.62 20.26 -29.37
CA GLU A 1005 -11.97 20.64 -30.62
C GLU A 1005 -10.52 21.10 -30.35
N GLY A 1006 -9.55 20.57 -31.09
CA GLY A 1006 -8.12 20.76 -30.90
C GLY A 1006 -7.44 19.76 -29.96
N THR A 1007 -8.18 18.81 -29.37
CA THR A 1007 -7.59 17.71 -28.60
C THR A 1007 -7.39 16.45 -29.44
N PRO A 1008 -6.18 15.82 -29.47
CA PRO A 1008 -5.83 14.83 -30.49
C PRO A 1008 -6.80 13.65 -30.69
N VAL A 1009 -7.30 13.06 -29.60
CA VAL A 1009 -8.23 11.92 -29.64
C VAL A 1009 -9.67 12.37 -29.82
N TRP A 1010 -10.07 13.45 -29.15
CA TRP A 1010 -11.45 13.94 -29.20
C TRP A 1010 -11.80 14.59 -30.55
N ASP A 1011 -10.83 15.21 -31.22
CA ASP A 1011 -10.99 15.68 -32.61
C ASP A 1011 -11.40 14.56 -33.55
N GLN A 1012 -10.80 13.37 -33.40
CA GLN A 1012 -11.13 12.21 -34.22
C GLN A 1012 -12.54 11.69 -33.91
N ILE A 1013 -12.94 11.70 -32.63
CA ILE A 1013 -14.29 11.29 -32.20
C ILE A 1013 -15.34 12.26 -32.74
N LEU A 1014 -15.12 13.56 -32.59
CA LEU A 1014 -16.04 14.60 -33.08
C LEU A 1014 -16.14 14.55 -34.61
N TRP A 1015 -15.01 14.37 -35.29
CA TRP A 1015 -15.00 14.21 -36.75
C TRP A 1015 -15.81 12.98 -37.19
N TRP A 1016 -15.61 11.82 -36.55
CA TRP A 1016 -16.40 10.62 -36.84
C TRP A 1016 -17.89 10.83 -36.56
N ALA A 1017 -18.24 11.40 -35.40
CA ALA A 1017 -19.63 11.67 -35.02
C ALA A 1017 -20.32 12.64 -36.00
N GLN A 1018 -19.59 13.65 -36.50
CA GLN A 1018 -20.08 14.57 -37.51
C GLN A 1018 -20.35 13.87 -38.85
N GLN A 1019 -19.48 12.95 -39.29
CA GLN A 1019 -19.70 12.17 -40.52
C GLN A 1019 -20.93 11.27 -40.42
N GLN A 1020 -21.22 10.76 -39.22
CA GLN A 1020 -22.39 9.91 -38.96
C GLN A 1020 -23.67 10.69 -38.67
N ASN A 1021 -23.64 12.03 -38.76
CA ASN A 1021 -24.74 12.93 -38.38
C ASN A 1021 -25.26 12.67 -36.95
N ALA A 1022 -24.35 12.47 -35.99
CA ALA A 1022 -24.68 12.03 -34.63
C ALA A 1022 -24.32 13.05 -33.53
N ILE A 1023 -24.17 14.33 -33.89
CA ILE A 1023 -23.94 15.44 -32.96
C ILE A 1023 -25.22 16.25 -32.84
N VAL A 1024 -25.68 16.48 -31.62
CA VAL A 1024 -26.88 17.27 -31.30
C VAL A 1024 -26.60 18.28 -30.20
N HIS A 1025 -27.30 19.41 -30.20
CA HIS A 1025 -27.26 20.34 -29.08
C HIS A 1025 -28.17 19.86 -27.93
N ASP A 1026 -27.83 20.15 -26.66
CA ASP A 1026 -28.64 19.69 -25.52
C ASP A 1026 -30.11 20.15 -25.58
N SER A 1027 -30.37 21.32 -26.17
CA SER A 1027 -31.72 21.84 -26.41
C SER A 1027 -32.55 21.01 -27.40
N GLU A 1028 -31.90 20.23 -28.27
CA GLU A 1028 -32.56 19.41 -29.30
C GLU A 1028 -32.89 18.00 -28.77
N MET A 1029 -32.46 17.65 -27.56
CA MET A 1029 -32.66 16.34 -26.95
C MET A 1029 -34.13 15.92 -26.85
N GLU A 1030 -35.05 16.88 -26.74
CA GLU A 1030 -36.49 16.57 -26.72
C GLU A 1030 -37.01 15.98 -28.03
N THR A 1031 -36.33 16.26 -29.16
CA THR A 1031 -36.70 15.70 -30.46
C THR A 1031 -36.42 14.20 -30.54
N PHE A 1032 -35.29 13.79 -29.96
CA PHE A 1032 -34.78 12.41 -30.03
C PHE A 1032 -35.24 11.55 -28.86
N LEU A 1033 -35.46 12.20 -27.71
CA LEU A 1033 -35.90 11.55 -26.48
C LEU A 1033 -36.98 12.42 -25.79
N PRO A 1034 -38.20 12.56 -26.35
CA PRO A 1034 -39.25 13.43 -25.79
C PRO A 1034 -39.65 13.04 -24.36
N VAL A 1035 -40.19 14.00 -23.59
CA VAL A 1035 -40.80 13.69 -22.28
C VAL A 1035 -42.08 12.87 -22.52
N LEU A 1036 -42.23 11.75 -21.81
CA LEU A 1036 -43.42 10.89 -21.87
C LEU A 1036 -44.56 11.41 -20.98
#